data_AF-A0A9W8JDM9-F1
#
_entry.id   AF-A0A9W8JDM9-F1
#
_cell.length_a   1.000
_cell.length_b   1.000
_cell.length_c   1.000
_cell.angle_alpha   90.00
_cell.angle_beta   90.00
_cell.angle_gamma   90.00
#
_symmetry.space_group_name_H-M   'P 1'
#
loop_
_entity.id
_entity.type
_entity.pdbx_description
1 polymer ?
#
loop_
_entity_poly.entity_id
_entity_poly.type
_entity_poly.pdbx_seq_one_letter_code
_entity_poly.pdbx_strand_id
1 'polypeptide(L)'
;MVTITIIDPNFDMGEFAQQLSSVASLARRAASEQGGVISGDIPTHWNPGNPFRLWVIQVVIIIMFSQILALALGRIRQPRVIAEVIGGILLGPTVMGRIPNFKDTIFPQDSMAILNLTSTVGLILFLFLVGLEIDTRLLKRSIKVSAAVSVGGLVIPLGLGAALGVGVYREFIDPSVNFGYFLLFTAVAIGITAFPVLCRILTELKLLETQVGVIVLSAGIGNDVVGWVLLALTVALVNAGTGLTALYVLLVSIGYTIFLLYPVRWGFVWLAKRTGSLEQGSPTPFMMTVTLLVVLVSAFFTDIIGVHSIFGGFLAGLIIPHDNGFAISLTEKIEDLVTILFIPIYFTLSGLRTNLGLLNDGITWGYIIIICLVAFFSKFIPCAGAAYAFGFPWREAGAIGSLMSCKGLVELIVLNIGLQARILNDRTFSMFVVHALVLTFVTTPLTLLFYPPKYRNPNAIRGRGKASQDPEGSDEKSSPVETDFRTKFALVLDKVEQLPPALALSQLLIPDNASSTTTSSTNVDSLKEKETLDTSSTGTTPPAVSIDALRLIELTNRTSAVIKSQEADALVYNDPIISTYSTFASLNNVSISASLSVVNYDEFPESIAEHAANSESQMVILPWARGTTSILDAETGDAQLRQSRNPFDRKTTTQDQTGSAVYSEFVRAVFLRSPRDVAVFVDRGASIGSAAAGARQHLVLPFFGGPDDRLALTFLVQLCARTSVKATVVRIQKHEDGDDKQSLVHDSKDGSEALPGINALTVAGADTVYGAFNTQTRLASDTADNLIWEKYTNPDSHSLPASVRSALKRITFSTNNSAKPLHTAVELVKAEITSTASSTSAASAKVIVLVGRSRRMAVESLGAELRTFVSTIGAQLGGSVPKTIGDVGAALVASNVDASLFVLQAAAGNSAASADAH
;
A
#
# COMPACT_ATOMS: atom_id res chain seq x y z
N MET A 1 -27.54 9.00 74.88
CA MET A 1 -27.78 9.59 76.21
C MET A 1 -27.28 11.03 76.19
N VAL A 2 -28.15 12.01 75.91
CA VAL A 2 -28.11 13.36 76.48
C VAL A 2 -29.57 13.84 76.47
N THR A 3 -30.00 14.28 77.65
CA THR A 3 -31.37 14.65 78.02
C THR A 3 -31.72 16.02 77.47
N ILE A 4 -32.90 16.15 76.86
CA ILE A 4 -33.51 17.42 76.45
C ILE A 4 -34.12 18.07 77.69
N THR A 5 -33.58 19.21 78.12
CA THR A 5 -34.35 20.25 78.83
C THR A 5 -33.60 21.57 78.75
N ILE A 6 -34.18 22.57 78.10
CA ILE A 6 -34.27 23.97 78.56
C ILE A 6 -35.38 24.62 77.70
N ILE A 7 -36.29 25.25 78.42
CA ILE A 7 -37.47 25.99 77.96
C ILE A 7 -36.99 27.39 77.58
N ASP A 8 -37.31 27.84 76.36
CA ASP A 8 -37.36 29.26 76.02
C ASP A 8 -38.64 29.54 75.21
N PRO A 9 -39.65 30.25 75.76
CA PRO A 9 -40.94 30.45 75.11
C PRO A 9 -40.95 31.58 74.06
N ASN A 10 -39.78 32.15 73.73
CA ASN A 10 -39.62 33.17 72.68
C ASN A 10 -38.73 32.70 71.51
N PHE A 11 -38.62 31.39 71.27
CA PHE A 11 -37.91 30.90 70.10
C PHE A 11 -38.80 31.02 68.85
N ASP A 12 -38.52 32.03 68.03
CA ASP A 12 -39.26 32.32 66.80
C ASP A 12 -39.08 31.18 65.78
N MET A 13 -40.05 30.26 65.77
CA MET A 13 -40.11 29.11 64.85
C MET A 13 -40.06 29.52 63.37
N GLY A 14 -40.41 30.77 63.05
CA GLY A 14 -40.33 31.31 61.69
C GLY A 14 -38.89 31.51 61.21
N GLU A 15 -38.01 32.02 62.08
CA GLU A 15 -36.60 32.25 61.76
C GLU A 15 -35.83 30.93 61.64
N PHE A 16 -36.11 29.96 62.51
CA PHE A 16 -35.50 28.63 62.44
C PHE A 16 -35.94 27.85 61.18
N ALA A 17 -37.21 27.98 60.76
CA ALA A 17 -37.71 27.38 59.52
C ALA A 17 -37.14 28.07 58.26
N GLN A 18 -36.90 29.37 58.30
CA GLN A 18 -36.21 30.10 57.23
C GLN A 18 -34.71 29.77 57.18
N GLN A 19 -34.06 29.56 58.32
CA GLN A 19 -32.69 29.07 58.36
C GLN A 19 -32.59 27.60 57.89
N LEU A 20 -33.53 26.73 58.25
CA LEU A 20 -33.58 25.37 57.71
C LEU A 20 -33.87 25.31 56.21
N SER A 21 -34.74 26.18 55.69
CA SER A 21 -35.00 26.24 54.24
C SER A 21 -33.87 26.90 53.46
N SER A 22 -33.14 27.86 54.04
CA SER A 22 -31.91 28.41 53.46
C SER A 22 -30.74 27.42 53.51
N VAL A 23 -30.59 26.64 54.57
CA VAL A 23 -29.62 25.53 54.66
C VAL A 23 -30.01 24.38 53.72
N ALA A 24 -31.30 24.05 53.60
CA ALA A 24 -31.79 23.04 52.64
C ALA A 24 -31.66 23.51 51.19
N SER A 25 -31.79 24.81 50.91
CA SER A 25 -31.54 25.38 49.58
C SER A 25 -30.06 25.58 49.27
N LEU A 26 -29.21 25.81 50.28
CA LEU A 26 -27.74 25.74 50.17
C LEU A 26 -27.27 24.30 49.96
N ALA A 27 -27.88 23.31 50.61
CA ALA A 27 -27.64 21.88 50.37
C ALA A 27 -28.18 21.41 49.01
N ARG A 28 -29.26 22.02 48.49
CA ARG A 28 -29.72 21.85 47.10
C ARG A 28 -28.85 22.60 46.07
N ARG A 29 -28.13 23.65 46.49
CA ARG A 29 -27.14 24.37 45.68
C ARG A 29 -25.74 23.77 45.77
N ALA A 30 -25.48 22.91 46.74
CA ALA A 30 -24.30 22.05 46.71
C ALA A 30 -24.44 21.19 45.45
N ALA A 31 -23.50 21.34 44.52
CA ALA A 31 -23.44 20.50 43.34
C ALA A 31 -23.61 19.05 43.80
N SER A 32 -24.55 18.31 43.20
CA SER A 32 -24.69 16.87 43.46
C SER A 32 -23.29 16.30 43.41
N GLU A 33 -22.81 15.70 44.51
CA GLU A 33 -21.43 15.18 44.57
C GLU A 33 -21.19 14.32 43.33
N GLN A 34 -20.47 14.85 42.35
CA GLN A 34 -19.95 14.09 41.22
C GLN A 34 -18.71 13.36 41.75
N GLY A 35 -18.94 12.56 42.80
CA GLY A 35 -17.92 11.79 43.47
C GLY A 35 -17.22 10.89 42.49
N GLY A 36 -15.88 10.84 42.54
CA GLY A 36 -15.14 9.82 41.81
C GLY A 36 -15.28 8.46 42.52
N VAL A 37 -14.58 7.44 42.03
CA VAL A 37 -14.50 6.13 42.71
C VAL A 37 -14.04 6.26 44.17
N ILE A 38 -13.22 7.29 44.46
CA ILE A 38 -12.72 7.63 45.80
C ILE A 38 -13.84 8.10 46.74
N SER A 39 -14.94 8.64 46.21
CA SER A 39 -16.12 9.07 46.96
C SER A 39 -17.13 7.93 47.17
N GLY A 40 -16.80 6.69 46.79
CA GLY A 40 -17.68 5.51 46.90
C GLY A 40 -18.57 5.26 45.69
N ASP A 41 -18.41 6.03 44.62
CA ASP A 41 -19.21 5.94 43.40
C ASP A 41 -18.78 4.74 42.55
N ILE A 42 -19.70 3.79 42.27
CA ILE A 42 -19.39 2.59 41.49
C ILE A 42 -19.41 2.95 39.99
N PRO A 43 -18.28 2.87 39.26
CA PRO A 43 -18.19 3.36 37.89
C PRO A 43 -18.97 2.52 36.87
N THR A 44 -19.37 1.30 37.23
CA THR A 44 -20.23 0.42 36.41
C THR A 44 -21.73 0.64 36.64
N HIS A 45 -22.14 1.42 37.65
CA HIS A 45 -23.55 1.72 37.86
C HIS A 45 -24.01 2.78 36.85
N TRP A 46 -25.15 2.54 36.19
CA TRP A 46 -25.71 3.51 35.26
C TRP A 46 -26.18 4.76 36.02
N ASN A 47 -25.72 5.94 35.59
CA ASN A 47 -26.16 7.23 36.11
C ASN A 47 -26.67 8.10 34.94
N PRO A 48 -27.97 8.43 34.87
CA PRO A 48 -28.52 9.26 33.81
C PRO A 48 -27.88 10.65 33.69
N GLY A 49 -27.37 11.21 34.79
CA GLY A 49 -26.71 12.52 34.81
C GLY A 49 -25.25 12.49 34.35
N ASN A 50 -24.59 11.32 34.36
CA ASN A 50 -23.23 11.15 33.88
C ASN A 50 -23.04 9.75 33.24
N PRO A 51 -23.62 9.51 32.05
CA PRO A 51 -23.58 8.20 31.39
C PRO A 51 -22.20 7.85 30.82
N PHE A 52 -21.28 8.81 30.80
CA PHE A 52 -19.97 8.68 30.15
C PHE A 52 -19.11 7.56 30.75
N ARG A 53 -19.13 7.39 32.08
CA ARG A 53 -18.28 6.40 32.77
C ARG A 53 -18.56 4.97 32.28
N LEU A 54 -19.83 4.56 32.29
CA LEU A 54 -20.24 3.24 31.82
C LEU A 54 -20.02 3.09 30.31
N TRP A 55 -20.30 4.13 29.53
CA TRP A 55 -20.06 4.13 28.09
C TRP A 55 -18.58 3.87 27.75
N VAL A 56 -17.64 4.53 28.44
CA VAL A 56 -16.20 4.28 28.24
C VAL A 56 -15.84 2.82 28.57
N ILE A 57 -16.34 2.28 29.68
CA ILE A 57 -16.09 0.88 30.06
C ILE A 57 -16.59 -0.07 28.98
N GLN A 58 -17.81 0.13 28.49
CA GLN A 58 -18.40 -0.67 27.42
C GLN A 58 -17.54 -0.61 26.15
N VAL A 59 -17.16 0.60 25.71
CA VAL A 59 -16.35 0.80 24.49
C VAL A 59 -14.97 0.14 24.63
N VAL A 60 -14.30 0.27 25.78
CA VAL A 60 -13.01 -0.36 26.04
C VAL A 60 -13.11 -1.89 25.96
N ILE A 61 -14.13 -2.48 26.59
CA ILE A 61 -14.37 -3.93 26.55
C ILE A 61 -14.60 -4.38 25.10
N ILE A 62 -15.46 -3.66 24.37
CA ILE A 62 -15.80 -3.97 22.98
C ILE A 62 -14.55 -3.95 22.08
N ILE A 63 -13.76 -2.88 22.14
CA ILE A 63 -12.57 -2.72 21.29
C ILE A 63 -11.51 -3.75 21.66
N MET A 64 -11.20 -3.91 22.95
CA MET A 64 -10.18 -4.86 23.40
C MET A 64 -10.54 -6.29 22.98
N PHE A 65 -11.79 -6.69 23.20
CA PHE A 65 -12.24 -8.05 22.87
C PHE A 65 -12.26 -8.31 21.37
N SER A 66 -12.80 -7.36 20.59
CA SER A 66 -12.82 -7.47 19.11
C SER A 66 -11.41 -7.49 18.51
N GLN A 67 -10.45 -6.72 19.05
CA GLN A 67 -9.07 -6.73 18.58
C GLN A 67 -8.34 -8.04 18.90
N ILE A 68 -8.49 -8.58 20.11
CA ILE A 68 -7.89 -9.89 20.45
C ILE A 68 -8.41 -10.97 19.50
N LEU A 69 -9.72 -10.97 19.25
CA LEU A 69 -10.33 -11.93 18.36
C LEU A 69 -9.88 -11.73 16.91
N ALA A 70 -9.72 -10.47 16.46
CA ALA A 70 -9.19 -10.16 15.14
C ALA A 70 -7.74 -10.63 14.96
N LEU A 71 -6.90 -10.56 15.99
CA LEU A 71 -5.54 -11.09 15.95
C LEU A 71 -5.53 -12.63 15.84
N ALA A 72 -6.47 -13.30 16.53
CA ALA A 72 -6.60 -14.76 16.46
C ALA A 72 -7.12 -15.22 15.09
N LEU A 73 -8.22 -14.63 14.61
CA LEU A 73 -8.85 -14.96 13.33
C LEU A 73 -8.03 -14.49 12.12
N GLY A 74 -7.26 -13.42 12.27
CA GLY A 74 -6.34 -12.93 11.24
C GLY A 74 -5.30 -13.98 10.84
N ARG A 75 -4.89 -14.88 11.76
CA ARG A 75 -4.01 -16.02 11.42
C ARG A 75 -4.65 -17.02 10.46
N ILE A 76 -5.98 -17.07 10.39
CA ILE A 76 -6.76 -17.94 9.50
C ILE A 76 -7.20 -17.18 8.23
N ARG A 77 -6.66 -15.96 7.97
CA ARG A 77 -7.03 -15.11 6.82
C ARG A 77 -8.52 -14.78 6.76
N GLN A 78 -9.12 -14.55 7.94
CA GLN A 78 -10.51 -14.12 8.04
C GLN A 78 -10.57 -12.58 8.16
N PRO A 79 -11.48 -11.91 7.43
CA PRO A 79 -11.68 -10.47 7.55
C PRO A 79 -11.98 -10.03 8.99
N ARG A 80 -11.42 -8.89 9.39
CA ARG A 80 -11.59 -8.30 10.74
C ARG A 80 -13.06 -8.17 11.17
N VAL A 81 -13.95 -7.86 10.23
CA VAL A 81 -15.39 -7.76 10.43
C VAL A 81 -15.98 -9.00 11.11
N ILE A 82 -15.53 -10.18 10.72
CA ILE A 82 -16.03 -11.44 11.27
C ILE A 82 -15.68 -11.53 12.75
N ALA A 83 -14.47 -11.10 13.13
CA ALA A 83 -14.07 -11.05 14.53
C ALA A 83 -14.89 -10.04 15.33
N GLU A 84 -15.29 -8.91 14.75
CA GLU A 84 -16.13 -7.92 15.44
C GLU A 84 -17.54 -8.45 15.70
N VAL A 85 -18.15 -9.14 14.73
CA VAL A 85 -19.48 -9.75 14.86
C VAL A 85 -19.46 -10.91 15.85
N ILE A 86 -18.50 -11.84 15.71
CA ILE A 86 -18.34 -12.95 16.65
C ILE A 86 -18.02 -12.40 18.05
N GLY A 87 -17.21 -11.34 18.13
CA GLY A 87 -16.94 -10.62 19.37
C GLY A 87 -18.22 -10.17 20.07
N GLY A 88 -19.14 -9.57 19.31
CA GLY A 88 -20.46 -9.20 19.79
C GLY A 88 -21.31 -10.38 20.25
N ILE A 89 -21.34 -11.47 19.48
CA ILE A 89 -22.11 -12.69 19.82
C ILE A 89 -21.59 -13.29 21.14
N LEU A 90 -20.27 -13.31 21.32
CA LEU A 90 -19.61 -13.81 22.53
C LEU A 90 -19.89 -12.91 23.74
N LEU A 91 -19.81 -11.59 23.59
CA LEU A 91 -20.18 -10.62 24.63
C LEU A 91 -21.69 -10.62 24.93
N GLY A 92 -22.50 -11.09 23.98
CA GLY A 92 -23.95 -11.14 24.03
C GLY A 92 -24.53 -12.26 24.89
N PRO A 93 -25.87 -12.45 24.82
CA PRO A 93 -26.60 -13.44 25.61
C PRO A 93 -26.19 -14.89 25.30
N THR A 94 -25.50 -15.12 24.19
CA THR A 94 -25.08 -16.45 23.76
C THR A 94 -23.99 -17.04 24.65
N VAL A 95 -23.02 -16.25 25.12
CA VAL A 95 -21.91 -16.74 25.95
C VAL A 95 -21.76 -15.94 27.25
N MET A 96 -21.21 -14.73 27.20
CA MET A 96 -20.91 -13.94 28.41
C MET A 96 -22.18 -13.47 29.14
N GLY A 97 -23.27 -13.23 28.41
CA GLY A 97 -24.56 -12.90 29.02
C GLY A 97 -25.22 -14.05 29.79
N ARG A 98 -24.65 -15.27 29.78
CA ARG A 98 -25.05 -16.37 30.67
C ARG A 98 -24.39 -16.29 32.05
N ILE A 99 -23.34 -15.48 32.21
CA ILE A 99 -22.69 -15.25 33.49
C ILE A 99 -23.64 -14.37 34.34
N PRO A 100 -23.98 -14.78 35.58
CA PRO A 100 -24.89 -14.03 36.42
C PRO A 100 -24.39 -12.61 36.65
N ASN A 101 -25.29 -11.63 36.58
CA ASN A 101 -25.03 -10.18 36.72
C ASN A 101 -24.13 -9.52 35.66
N PHE A 102 -23.52 -10.26 34.72
CA PHE A 102 -22.63 -9.66 33.71
C PHE A 102 -23.39 -8.69 32.79
N LYS A 103 -24.53 -9.14 32.24
CA LYS A 103 -25.35 -8.34 31.33
C LYS A 103 -25.91 -7.10 32.02
N ASP A 104 -26.44 -7.27 33.23
CA ASP A 104 -27.07 -6.17 33.97
C ASP A 104 -26.04 -5.14 34.48
N THR A 105 -24.79 -5.56 34.73
CA THR A 105 -23.72 -4.67 35.19
C THR A 105 -23.02 -3.94 34.03
N ILE A 106 -22.76 -4.63 32.91
CA ILE A 106 -21.94 -4.07 31.81
C ILE A 106 -22.82 -3.54 30.68
N PHE A 107 -23.94 -4.18 30.37
CA PHE A 107 -24.84 -3.79 29.27
C PHE A 107 -26.30 -3.62 29.76
N PRO A 108 -26.56 -2.73 30.75
CA PRO A 108 -27.92 -2.46 31.20
C PRO A 108 -28.75 -1.81 30.08
N GLN A 109 -30.05 -2.11 30.03
CA GLN A 109 -30.95 -1.65 28.97
C GLN A 109 -30.94 -0.12 28.80
N ASP A 110 -30.86 0.63 29.90
CA ASP A 110 -30.85 2.11 29.87
C ASP A 110 -29.62 2.68 29.16
N SER A 111 -28.48 1.99 29.21
CA SER A 111 -27.24 2.40 28.53
C SER A 111 -27.23 2.06 27.04
N MET A 112 -28.14 1.19 26.57
CA MET A 112 -28.17 0.77 25.17
C MET A 112 -28.54 1.93 24.24
N ALA A 113 -29.33 2.91 24.69
CA ALA A 113 -29.71 4.06 23.88
C ALA A 113 -28.49 4.89 23.46
N ILE A 114 -27.54 5.13 24.37
CA ILE A 114 -26.33 5.90 24.05
C ILE A 114 -25.37 5.11 23.14
N LEU A 115 -25.23 3.80 23.37
CA LEU A 115 -24.46 2.92 22.47
C LEU A 115 -25.08 2.87 21.07
N ASN A 116 -26.41 2.75 20.96
CA ASN A 116 -27.11 2.80 19.68
C ASN A 116 -26.84 4.14 18.97
N LEU A 117 -26.91 5.27 19.67
CA LEU A 117 -26.63 6.58 19.07
C LEU A 117 -25.18 6.69 18.57
N THR A 118 -24.19 6.33 19.40
CA THR A 118 -22.77 6.31 19.01
C THR A 118 -22.55 5.41 17.79
N SER A 119 -23.19 4.24 17.81
CA SER A 119 -23.13 3.25 16.75
C SER A 119 -23.74 3.75 15.43
N THR A 120 -24.89 4.41 15.47
CA THR A 120 -25.54 5.01 14.29
C THR A 120 -24.70 6.13 13.68
N VAL A 121 -24.12 7.01 14.49
CA VAL A 121 -23.17 8.05 14.00
C VAL A 121 -21.99 7.39 13.30
N GLY A 122 -21.43 6.36 13.94
CA GLY A 122 -20.40 5.52 13.36
C GLY A 122 -20.77 4.92 12.01
N LEU A 123 -22.00 4.42 11.91
CA LEU A 123 -22.53 3.81 10.71
C LEU A 123 -22.76 4.83 9.59
N ILE A 124 -23.23 6.05 9.91
CA ILE A 124 -23.36 7.15 8.95
C ILE A 124 -22.00 7.50 8.35
N LEU A 125 -20.96 7.64 9.19
CA LEU A 125 -19.60 7.92 8.73
C LEU A 125 -19.03 6.74 7.92
N PHE A 126 -19.32 5.51 8.32
CA PHE A 126 -18.93 4.33 7.55
C PHE A 126 -19.59 4.30 6.17
N LEU A 127 -20.91 4.53 6.10
CA LEU A 127 -21.64 4.59 4.83
C LEU A 127 -21.16 5.74 3.94
N PHE A 128 -20.74 6.84 4.55
CA PHE A 128 -20.08 7.92 3.85
C PHE A 128 -18.77 7.49 3.20
N LEU A 129 -17.91 6.75 3.91
CA LEU A 129 -16.68 6.18 3.33
C LEU A 129 -16.99 5.19 2.20
N VAL A 130 -18.03 4.35 2.37
CA VAL A 130 -18.49 3.43 1.32
C VAL A 130 -18.98 4.19 0.09
N GLY A 131 -19.78 5.24 0.26
CA GLY A 131 -20.23 6.09 -0.85
C GLY A 131 -19.09 6.80 -1.56
N LEU A 132 -18.04 7.18 -0.82
CA LEU A 132 -16.82 7.76 -1.36
C LEU A 132 -15.95 6.72 -2.06
N GLU A 133 -16.00 5.44 -1.70
CA GLU A 133 -15.26 4.37 -2.37
C GLU A 133 -15.76 4.07 -3.80
N ILE A 134 -16.98 4.51 -4.13
CA ILE A 134 -17.61 4.24 -5.44
C ILE A 134 -17.08 5.21 -6.51
N ASP A 135 -16.16 4.73 -7.35
CA ASP A 135 -15.76 5.44 -8.57
C ASP A 135 -16.50 4.93 -9.82
N THR A 136 -17.32 5.80 -10.40
CA THR A 136 -18.06 5.55 -11.64
C THR A 136 -17.19 5.35 -12.89
N ARG A 137 -15.90 5.75 -12.87
CA ARG A 137 -14.98 5.56 -14.01
C ARG A 137 -14.61 4.09 -14.19
N LEU A 138 -14.45 3.35 -13.10
CA LEU A 138 -14.10 1.92 -13.09
C LEU A 138 -15.17 1.04 -13.73
N LEU A 139 -16.44 1.46 -13.67
CA LEU A 139 -17.57 0.74 -14.27
C LEU A 139 -17.46 0.64 -15.80
N LYS A 140 -16.67 1.51 -16.45
CA LYS A 140 -16.56 1.56 -17.92
C LYS A 140 -15.66 0.46 -18.49
N ARG A 141 -14.72 -0.09 -17.71
CA ARG A 141 -13.80 -1.14 -18.16
C ARG A 141 -14.51 -2.50 -18.04
N SER A 142 -14.68 -3.21 -19.16
CA SER A 142 -15.38 -4.51 -19.23
C SER A 142 -16.87 -4.50 -18.85
N ILE A 143 -17.58 -3.39 -19.14
CA ILE A 143 -18.98 -3.16 -18.75
C ILE A 143 -19.95 -4.29 -19.13
N LYS A 144 -19.76 -4.96 -20.27
CA LYS A 144 -20.66 -6.02 -20.74
C LYS A 144 -20.65 -7.24 -19.82
N VAL A 145 -19.46 -7.69 -19.41
CA VAL A 145 -19.31 -8.88 -18.55
C VAL A 145 -19.70 -8.54 -17.12
N SER A 146 -19.21 -7.42 -16.59
CA SER A 146 -19.56 -6.96 -15.24
C SER A 146 -21.05 -6.72 -15.06
N ALA A 147 -21.73 -6.15 -16.07
CA ALA A 147 -23.18 -5.96 -16.03
C ALA A 147 -23.94 -7.30 -16.04
N ALA A 148 -23.54 -8.27 -16.86
CA ALA A 148 -24.19 -9.58 -16.88
C ALA A 148 -24.02 -10.33 -15.54
N VAL A 149 -22.82 -10.28 -14.95
CA VAL A 149 -22.54 -10.85 -13.62
C VAL A 149 -23.36 -10.12 -12.54
N SER A 150 -23.43 -8.79 -12.60
CA SER A 150 -24.22 -7.97 -11.67
C SER A 150 -25.72 -8.31 -11.74
N VAL A 151 -26.31 -8.33 -12.94
CA VAL A 151 -27.73 -8.66 -13.14
C VAL A 151 -28.04 -10.09 -12.69
N GLY A 152 -27.22 -11.06 -13.08
CA GLY A 152 -27.39 -12.45 -12.65
C GLY A 152 -27.24 -12.61 -11.13
N GLY A 153 -26.27 -11.91 -10.55
CA GLY A 153 -25.99 -11.88 -9.12
C GLY A 153 -26.96 -11.07 -8.26
N LEU A 154 -27.97 -10.45 -8.87
CA LEU A 154 -29.02 -9.69 -8.19
C LEU A 154 -30.41 -10.31 -8.41
N VAL A 155 -30.83 -10.50 -9.66
CA VAL A 155 -32.22 -10.91 -9.99
C VAL A 155 -32.55 -12.31 -9.48
N ILE A 156 -31.64 -13.27 -9.69
CA ILE A 156 -31.86 -14.66 -9.29
C ILE A 156 -31.85 -14.82 -7.75
N PRO A 157 -30.89 -14.26 -7.01
CA PRO A 157 -30.92 -14.21 -5.55
C PRO A 157 -32.16 -13.54 -4.96
N LEU A 158 -32.62 -12.42 -5.54
CA LEU A 158 -33.85 -11.77 -5.09
C LEU A 158 -35.06 -12.70 -5.24
N GLY A 159 -35.20 -13.36 -6.40
CA GLY A 159 -36.30 -14.30 -6.65
C GLY A 159 -36.27 -15.52 -5.73
N LEU A 160 -35.10 -16.15 -5.57
CA LEU A 160 -34.94 -17.31 -4.67
C LEU A 160 -35.04 -16.93 -3.20
N GLY A 161 -34.60 -15.72 -2.84
CA GLY A 161 -34.77 -15.17 -1.49
C GLY A 161 -36.23 -14.91 -1.15
N ALA A 162 -37.02 -14.38 -2.10
CA ALA A 162 -38.47 -14.28 -1.94
C ALA A 162 -39.12 -15.67 -1.79
N ALA A 163 -38.73 -16.64 -2.62
CA ALA A 163 -39.24 -18.01 -2.51
C ALA A 163 -38.94 -18.64 -1.14
N LEU A 164 -37.72 -18.46 -0.64
CA LEU A 164 -37.31 -18.91 0.69
C LEU A 164 -38.09 -18.18 1.80
N GLY A 165 -38.33 -16.88 1.64
CA GLY A 165 -39.10 -16.07 2.55
C GLY A 165 -40.52 -16.59 2.78
N VAL A 166 -41.15 -17.25 1.79
CA VAL A 166 -42.46 -17.89 1.97
C VAL A 166 -42.42 -18.97 3.05
N GLY A 167 -41.37 -19.80 3.01
CA GLY A 167 -41.18 -20.89 3.97
C GLY A 167 -40.82 -20.38 5.36
N VAL A 168 -39.97 -19.36 5.46
CA VAL A 168 -39.57 -18.75 6.74
C VAL A 168 -40.74 -18.01 7.39
N TYR A 169 -41.54 -17.29 6.60
CA TYR A 169 -42.69 -16.54 7.10
C TYR A 169 -43.73 -17.46 7.74
N ARG A 170 -44.10 -18.56 7.06
CA ARG A 170 -45.14 -19.48 7.54
C ARG A 170 -44.77 -20.19 8.83
N GLU A 171 -43.50 -20.45 9.06
CA GLU A 171 -43.02 -21.23 10.20
C GLU A 171 -42.64 -20.36 11.40
N PHE A 172 -42.00 -19.20 11.16
CA PHE A 172 -41.34 -18.43 12.22
C PHE A 172 -41.88 -17.02 12.44
N ILE A 173 -42.76 -16.51 11.57
CA ILE A 173 -43.24 -15.12 11.65
C ILE A 173 -44.72 -15.08 11.98
N ASP A 174 -45.09 -14.20 12.90
CA ASP A 174 -46.48 -13.98 13.26
C ASP A 174 -47.28 -13.40 12.08
N PRO A 175 -48.53 -13.86 11.86
CA PRO A 175 -49.39 -13.36 10.78
C PRO A 175 -49.71 -11.86 10.85
N SER A 176 -49.39 -11.18 11.96
CA SER A 176 -49.53 -9.73 12.11
C SER A 176 -48.56 -8.94 11.23
N VAL A 177 -47.43 -9.52 10.83
CA VAL A 177 -46.47 -8.87 9.93
C VAL A 177 -46.97 -8.98 8.49
N ASN A 178 -46.94 -7.89 7.74
CA ASN A 178 -47.34 -7.92 6.33
C ASN A 178 -46.44 -8.87 5.52
N PHE A 179 -47.06 -9.88 4.91
CA PHE A 179 -46.38 -10.89 4.13
C PHE A 179 -45.51 -10.31 2.99
N GLY A 180 -46.03 -9.32 2.27
CA GLY A 180 -45.32 -8.68 1.17
C GLY A 180 -44.06 -7.93 1.63
N TYR A 181 -44.14 -7.23 2.76
CA TYR A 181 -42.97 -6.55 3.34
C TYR A 181 -41.91 -7.53 3.82
N PHE A 182 -42.32 -8.64 4.45
CA PHE A 182 -41.39 -9.69 4.86
C PHE A 182 -40.69 -10.36 3.68
N LEU A 183 -41.44 -10.67 2.61
CA LEU A 183 -40.89 -11.27 1.38
C LEU A 183 -39.89 -10.34 0.70
N LEU A 184 -40.27 -9.07 0.52
CA LEU A 184 -39.38 -8.06 -0.09
C LEU A 184 -38.10 -7.90 0.74
N PHE A 185 -38.25 -7.79 2.05
CA PHE A 185 -37.10 -7.66 2.96
C PHE A 185 -36.18 -8.89 2.89
N THR A 186 -36.74 -10.10 2.93
CA THR A 186 -35.96 -11.35 2.86
C THR A 186 -35.26 -11.50 1.52
N ALA A 187 -35.93 -11.15 0.41
CA ALA A 187 -35.33 -11.13 -0.91
C ALA A 187 -34.11 -10.20 -0.94
N VAL A 188 -34.27 -8.95 -0.47
CA VAL A 188 -33.21 -7.95 -0.43
C VAL A 188 -32.04 -8.39 0.46
N ALA A 189 -32.32 -8.94 1.65
CA ALA A 189 -31.28 -9.45 2.55
C ALA A 189 -30.42 -10.55 1.90
N ILE A 190 -31.04 -11.48 1.17
CA ILE A 190 -30.32 -12.56 0.47
C ILE A 190 -29.61 -12.03 -0.80
N GLY A 191 -30.21 -11.06 -1.47
CA GLY A 191 -29.75 -10.51 -2.75
C GLY A 191 -28.58 -9.54 -2.66
N ILE A 192 -28.36 -8.85 -1.54
CA ILE A 192 -27.28 -7.85 -1.42
C ILE A 192 -25.89 -8.53 -1.29
N THR A 193 -24.90 -8.01 -2.02
CA THR A 193 -23.47 -8.38 -1.90
C THR A 193 -22.75 -7.24 -1.18
N ALA A 194 -21.81 -7.54 -0.28
CA ALA A 194 -21.10 -6.51 0.46
C ALA A 194 -19.79 -6.12 -0.25
N PHE A 195 -19.81 -5.01 -0.98
CA PHE A 195 -18.64 -4.53 -1.74
C PHE A 195 -17.39 -4.29 -0.87
N PRO A 196 -17.45 -3.66 0.32
CA PRO A 196 -16.24 -3.39 1.12
C PRO A 196 -15.54 -4.67 1.58
N VAL A 197 -16.31 -5.71 1.95
CA VAL A 197 -15.74 -6.99 2.38
C VAL A 197 -15.17 -7.75 1.19
N LEU A 198 -15.86 -7.72 0.05
CA LEU A 198 -15.38 -8.29 -1.20
C LEU A 198 -14.05 -7.66 -1.63
N CYS A 199 -13.96 -6.33 -1.61
CA CYS A 199 -12.72 -5.65 -1.99
C CYS A 199 -11.58 -6.00 -1.04
N ARG A 200 -11.84 -6.05 0.26
CA ARG A 200 -10.85 -6.50 1.25
C ARG A 200 -10.37 -7.92 0.99
N ILE A 201 -11.28 -8.86 0.69
CA ILE A 201 -10.90 -10.24 0.34
C ILE A 201 -10.04 -10.24 -0.93
N LEU A 202 -10.38 -9.44 -1.94
CA LEU A 202 -9.57 -9.32 -3.15
C LEU A 202 -8.17 -8.74 -2.88
N THR A 203 -8.07 -7.74 -2.01
CA THR A 203 -6.80 -7.17 -1.54
C THR A 203 -5.95 -8.22 -0.83
N GLU A 204 -6.52 -8.90 0.18
CA GLU A 204 -5.84 -9.94 0.95
C GLU A 204 -5.43 -11.14 0.08
N LEU A 205 -6.24 -11.47 -0.93
CA LEU A 205 -5.95 -12.53 -1.90
C LEU A 205 -5.07 -12.08 -3.06
N LYS A 206 -4.70 -10.80 -3.16
CA LYS A 206 -3.86 -10.23 -4.24
C LYS A 206 -4.49 -10.45 -5.62
N LEU A 207 -5.78 -10.16 -5.73
CA LEU A 207 -6.58 -10.36 -6.93
C LEU A 207 -7.07 -9.06 -7.58
N LEU A 208 -6.87 -7.90 -6.95
CA LEU A 208 -7.36 -6.60 -7.45
C LEU A 208 -6.98 -6.31 -8.90
N GLU A 209 -5.74 -6.60 -9.28
CA GLU A 209 -5.21 -6.34 -10.62
C GLU A 209 -5.51 -7.46 -11.64
N THR A 210 -6.22 -8.53 -11.24
CA THR A 210 -6.58 -9.65 -12.13
C THR A 210 -7.91 -9.41 -12.84
N GLN A 211 -8.16 -10.05 -14.00
CA GLN A 211 -9.42 -9.87 -14.74
C GLN A 211 -10.63 -10.24 -13.88
N VAL A 212 -10.48 -11.30 -13.08
CA VAL A 212 -11.45 -11.71 -12.06
C VAL A 212 -11.70 -10.58 -11.07
N GLY A 213 -10.65 -9.97 -10.51
CA GLY A 213 -10.77 -8.84 -9.59
C GLY A 213 -11.50 -7.65 -10.19
N VAL A 214 -11.12 -7.20 -11.39
CA VAL A 214 -11.76 -6.06 -12.07
C VAL A 214 -13.25 -6.31 -12.32
N ILE A 215 -13.62 -7.49 -12.81
CA ILE A 215 -15.03 -7.84 -13.05
C ILE A 215 -15.82 -7.90 -11.75
N VAL A 216 -15.25 -8.53 -10.72
CA VAL A 216 -15.88 -8.70 -9.40
C VAL A 216 -16.04 -7.36 -8.70
N LEU A 217 -15.05 -6.47 -8.74
CA LEU A 217 -15.15 -5.11 -8.20
C LEU A 217 -16.22 -4.31 -8.93
N SER A 218 -16.19 -4.30 -10.26
CA SER A 218 -17.14 -3.57 -11.11
C SER A 218 -18.58 -4.05 -10.90
N ALA A 219 -18.81 -5.37 -10.91
CA ALA A 219 -20.12 -5.96 -10.62
C ALA A 219 -20.55 -5.74 -9.16
N GLY A 220 -19.61 -5.79 -8.22
CA GLY A 220 -19.83 -5.54 -6.80
C GLY A 220 -20.31 -4.12 -6.52
N ILE A 221 -19.65 -3.11 -7.11
CA ILE A 221 -20.05 -1.69 -7.02
C ILE A 221 -21.48 -1.51 -7.55
N GLY A 222 -21.77 -2.06 -8.73
CA GLY A 222 -23.12 -1.99 -9.31
C GLY A 222 -24.18 -2.63 -8.40
N ASN A 223 -23.88 -3.81 -7.86
CA ASN A 223 -24.76 -4.51 -6.92
C ASN A 223 -24.95 -3.76 -5.59
N ASP A 224 -23.92 -3.08 -5.08
CA ASP A 224 -24.00 -2.31 -3.84
C ASP A 224 -24.91 -1.08 -4.02
N VAL A 225 -24.72 -0.31 -5.10
CA VAL A 225 -25.57 0.84 -5.44
C VAL A 225 -27.03 0.41 -5.56
N VAL A 226 -27.32 -0.65 -6.31
CA VAL A 226 -28.69 -1.16 -6.47
C VAL A 226 -29.22 -1.72 -5.15
N GLY A 227 -28.37 -2.40 -4.36
CA GLY A 227 -28.72 -2.91 -3.04
C GLY A 227 -29.19 -1.82 -2.09
N TRP A 228 -28.50 -0.67 -2.05
CA TRP A 228 -28.92 0.48 -1.26
C TRP A 228 -30.23 1.08 -1.77
N VAL A 229 -30.42 1.20 -3.08
CA VAL A 229 -31.70 1.67 -3.63
C VAL A 229 -32.85 0.74 -3.24
N LEU A 230 -32.65 -0.57 -3.32
CA LEU A 230 -33.65 -1.57 -2.92
C LEU A 230 -33.91 -1.56 -1.41
N LEU A 231 -32.89 -1.37 -0.58
CA LEU A 231 -33.03 -1.25 0.86
C LEU A 231 -33.80 0.02 1.23
N ALA A 232 -33.46 1.16 0.64
CA ALA A 232 -34.15 2.43 0.87
C ALA A 232 -35.63 2.30 0.51
N LEU A 233 -35.92 1.69 -0.64
CA LEU A 233 -37.29 1.40 -1.09
C LEU A 233 -38.02 0.48 -0.09
N THR A 234 -37.36 -0.57 0.38
CA THR A 234 -37.96 -1.53 1.34
C THR A 234 -38.30 -0.84 2.66
N VAL A 235 -37.38 -0.04 3.20
CA VAL A 235 -37.58 0.71 4.45
C VAL A 235 -38.67 1.76 4.30
N ALA A 236 -38.67 2.51 3.20
CA ALA A 236 -39.71 3.49 2.90
C ALA A 236 -41.10 2.85 2.82
N LEU A 237 -41.21 1.67 2.20
CA LEU A 237 -42.47 0.92 2.10
C LEU A 237 -42.96 0.42 3.46
N VAL A 238 -42.05 0.00 4.34
CA VAL A 238 -42.38 -0.53 5.68
C VAL A 238 -42.76 0.58 6.65
N ASN A 239 -42.07 1.72 6.61
CA ASN A 239 -42.32 2.84 7.50
C ASN A 239 -43.57 3.63 7.10
N ALA A 240 -44.00 3.51 5.85
CA ALA A 240 -45.20 4.16 5.37
C ALA A 240 -46.47 3.46 5.86
N GLY A 241 -47.25 4.15 6.71
CA GLY A 241 -48.53 3.63 7.19
C GLY A 241 -49.59 3.40 6.09
N THR A 242 -49.40 3.97 4.90
CA THR A 242 -50.25 3.77 3.71
C THR A 242 -49.42 3.71 2.41
N GLY A 243 -49.94 3.07 1.37
CA GLY A 243 -49.27 3.04 0.05
C GLY A 243 -49.07 4.43 -0.56
N LEU A 244 -49.94 5.40 -0.26
CA LEU A 244 -49.79 6.78 -0.73
C LEU A 244 -48.65 7.49 0.00
N THR A 245 -48.53 7.31 1.31
CA THR A 245 -47.37 7.83 2.07
C THR A 245 -46.06 7.21 1.58
N ALA A 246 -46.04 5.92 1.23
CA ALA A 246 -44.86 5.29 0.65
C ALA A 246 -44.45 5.94 -0.67
N LEU A 247 -45.42 6.24 -1.54
CA LEU A 247 -45.16 6.92 -2.80
C LEU A 247 -44.59 8.34 -2.57
N TYR A 248 -45.14 9.10 -1.62
CA TYR A 248 -44.59 10.42 -1.27
C TYR A 248 -43.17 10.34 -0.71
N VAL A 249 -42.90 9.41 0.21
CA VAL A 249 -41.56 9.18 0.76
C VAL A 249 -40.58 8.84 -0.36
N LEU A 250 -40.99 7.98 -1.31
CA LEU A 250 -40.17 7.61 -2.47
C LEU A 250 -39.88 8.81 -3.37
N LEU A 251 -40.89 9.58 -3.75
CA LEU A 251 -40.74 10.75 -4.64
C LEU A 251 -39.87 11.84 -4.00
N VAL A 252 -40.06 12.12 -2.71
CA VAL A 252 -39.24 13.07 -1.96
C VAL A 252 -37.80 12.57 -1.83
N SER A 253 -37.59 11.26 -1.60
CA SER A 253 -36.24 10.67 -1.54
C SER A 253 -35.51 10.77 -2.88
N ILE A 254 -36.20 10.53 -3.99
CA ILE A 254 -35.65 10.72 -5.34
C ILE A 254 -35.32 12.19 -5.58
N GLY A 255 -36.25 13.10 -5.26
CA GLY A 255 -36.03 14.54 -5.38
C GLY A 255 -34.84 15.04 -4.55
N TYR A 256 -34.72 14.56 -3.32
CA TYR A 256 -33.60 14.87 -2.42
C TYR A 256 -32.27 14.31 -2.96
N THR A 257 -32.28 13.09 -3.50
CA THR A 257 -31.09 12.50 -4.15
C THR A 257 -30.63 13.33 -5.35
N ILE A 258 -31.55 13.77 -6.21
CA ILE A 258 -31.25 14.65 -7.35
C ILE A 258 -30.72 16.01 -6.84
N PHE A 259 -31.34 16.59 -5.81
CA PHE A 259 -30.86 17.83 -5.20
C PHE A 259 -29.44 17.69 -4.63
N LEU A 260 -29.10 16.56 -4.02
CA LEU A 260 -27.75 16.30 -3.55
C LEU A 260 -26.75 16.12 -4.70
N LEU A 261 -27.09 15.30 -5.69
CA LEU A 261 -26.18 14.95 -6.79
C LEU A 261 -25.89 16.10 -7.76
N TYR A 262 -26.80 17.07 -7.92
CA TYR A 262 -26.60 18.17 -8.86
C TYR A 262 -26.26 19.50 -8.17
N PRO A 263 -27.17 20.24 -7.52
CA PRO A 263 -26.85 21.56 -6.97
C PRO A 263 -25.86 21.50 -5.80
N VAL A 264 -26.01 20.55 -4.86
CA VAL A 264 -25.08 20.45 -3.72
C VAL A 264 -23.69 20.00 -4.19
N ARG A 265 -23.63 19.01 -5.09
CA ARG A 265 -22.36 18.61 -5.74
C ARG A 265 -21.67 19.77 -6.44
N TRP A 266 -22.42 20.53 -7.23
CA TRP A 266 -21.85 21.67 -7.94
C TRP A 266 -21.31 22.73 -6.98
N GLY A 267 -22.06 23.05 -5.92
CA GLY A 267 -21.61 23.96 -4.86
C GLY A 267 -20.37 23.45 -4.12
N PHE A 268 -20.34 22.16 -3.78
CA PHE A 268 -19.20 21.53 -3.11
C PHE A 268 -17.94 21.57 -3.98
N VAL A 269 -18.05 21.17 -5.25
CA VAL A 269 -16.93 21.20 -6.21
C VAL A 269 -16.45 22.64 -6.45
N TRP A 270 -17.37 23.59 -6.59
CA TRP A 270 -17.02 25.01 -6.73
C TRP A 270 -16.24 25.53 -5.52
N LEU A 271 -16.68 25.20 -4.30
CA LEU A 271 -16.01 25.59 -3.07
C LEU A 271 -14.64 24.91 -2.92
N ALA A 272 -14.55 23.63 -3.27
CA ALA A 272 -13.32 22.86 -3.25
C ALA A 272 -12.27 23.42 -4.23
N LYS A 273 -12.70 23.92 -5.41
CA LYS A 273 -11.83 24.61 -6.36
C LYS A 273 -11.40 25.98 -5.83
N ARG A 274 -12.35 26.76 -5.30
CA ARG A 274 -12.07 28.10 -4.76
C ARG A 274 -11.10 28.09 -3.58
N THR A 275 -11.13 27.04 -2.77
CA THR A 275 -10.22 26.86 -1.62
C THR A 275 -8.87 26.25 -2.01
N GLY A 276 -8.67 25.87 -3.27
CA GLY A 276 -7.44 25.18 -3.73
C GLY A 276 -7.31 23.73 -3.24
N SER A 277 -8.27 23.22 -2.46
CA SER A 277 -8.19 21.88 -1.84
C SER A 277 -8.17 20.75 -2.87
N LEU A 278 -8.84 20.95 -4.02
CA LEU A 278 -8.80 20.04 -5.16
C LEU A 278 -7.45 20.03 -5.88
N GLU A 279 -6.77 21.17 -5.97
CA GLU A 279 -5.46 21.27 -6.64
C GLU A 279 -4.33 20.71 -5.76
N GLN A 280 -4.47 20.90 -4.44
CA GLN A 280 -3.51 20.38 -3.46
C GLN A 280 -3.70 18.88 -3.17
N GLY A 281 -4.79 18.26 -3.64
CA GLY A 281 -5.12 16.86 -3.40
C GLY A 281 -5.38 16.49 -1.93
N SER A 282 -5.54 17.49 -1.06
CA SER A 282 -5.77 17.29 0.38
C SER A 282 -6.81 18.28 0.91
N PRO A 283 -7.72 17.83 1.81
CA PRO A 283 -8.76 18.70 2.33
C PRO A 283 -8.18 19.68 3.35
N THR A 284 -8.44 20.97 3.13
CA THR A 284 -8.23 22.02 4.13
C THR A 284 -9.11 21.77 5.37
N PRO A 285 -8.76 22.25 6.57
CA PRO A 285 -9.59 22.10 7.77
C PRO A 285 -11.03 22.63 7.58
N PHE A 286 -11.17 23.70 6.78
CA PHE A 286 -12.46 24.24 6.39
C PHE A 286 -13.25 23.25 5.52
N MET A 287 -12.65 22.72 4.45
CA MET A 287 -13.32 21.72 3.60
C MET A 287 -13.69 20.45 4.38
N MET A 288 -12.83 19.99 5.28
CA MET A 288 -13.12 18.88 6.18
C MET A 288 -14.37 19.14 7.03
N THR A 289 -14.49 20.35 7.58
CA THR A 289 -15.66 20.78 8.37
C THR A 289 -16.92 20.81 7.52
N VAL A 290 -16.83 21.36 6.30
CA VAL A 290 -17.95 21.38 5.34
C VAL A 290 -18.40 19.97 4.99
N THR A 291 -17.46 19.06 4.73
CA THR A 291 -17.79 17.65 4.43
C THR A 291 -18.52 16.98 5.59
N LEU A 292 -18.00 17.07 6.81
CA LEU A 292 -18.66 16.49 7.98
C LEU A 292 -20.05 17.09 8.22
N LEU A 293 -20.21 18.39 7.99
CA LEU A 293 -21.51 19.06 8.08
C LEU A 293 -22.48 18.53 7.02
N VAL A 294 -22.03 18.38 5.76
CA VAL A 294 -22.86 17.81 4.68
C VAL A 294 -23.30 16.39 5.03
N VAL A 295 -22.41 15.56 5.58
CA VAL A 295 -22.74 14.19 6.01
C VAL A 295 -23.82 14.20 7.10
N LEU A 296 -23.66 15.01 8.14
CA LEU A 296 -24.62 15.08 9.25
C LEU A 296 -25.97 15.67 8.82
N VAL A 297 -25.94 16.75 8.03
CA VAL A 297 -27.16 17.36 7.46
C VAL A 297 -27.87 16.38 6.56
N SER A 298 -27.14 15.62 5.74
CA SER A 298 -27.75 14.63 4.87
C SER A 298 -28.39 13.48 5.63
N ALA A 299 -27.72 12.97 6.67
CA ALA A 299 -28.30 11.96 7.56
C ALA A 299 -29.58 12.44 8.24
N PHE A 300 -29.58 13.70 8.72
CA PHE A 300 -30.74 14.32 9.37
C PHE A 300 -31.94 14.45 8.42
N PHE A 301 -31.75 15.00 7.22
CA PHE A 301 -32.85 15.15 6.26
C PHE A 301 -33.39 13.80 5.78
N THR A 302 -32.52 12.80 5.62
CA THR A 302 -32.95 11.46 5.19
C THR A 302 -33.83 10.80 6.25
N ASP A 303 -33.49 10.95 7.53
CA ASP A 303 -34.31 10.48 8.66
C ASP A 303 -35.69 11.15 8.69
N ILE A 304 -35.75 12.48 8.47
CA ILE A 304 -37.00 13.25 8.40
C ILE A 304 -37.91 12.76 7.27
N ILE A 305 -37.33 12.39 6.13
CA ILE A 305 -38.09 11.89 4.97
C ILE A 305 -38.74 10.53 5.28
N GLY A 306 -38.30 9.81 6.32
CA GLY A 306 -38.79 8.48 6.70
C GLY A 306 -37.94 7.33 6.14
N VAL A 307 -36.78 7.65 5.58
CA VAL A 307 -35.74 6.69 5.18
C VAL A 307 -34.68 6.63 6.30
N HIS A 308 -33.92 5.55 6.39
CA HIS A 308 -32.92 5.42 7.46
C HIS A 308 -31.79 6.47 7.32
N SER A 309 -31.36 7.07 8.43
CA SER A 309 -30.33 8.15 8.44
C SER A 309 -29.00 7.79 7.76
N ILE A 310 -28.63 6.50 7.73
CA ILE A 310 -27.40 5.99 7.12
C ILE A 310 -27.33 6.26 5.60
N PHE A 311 -28.49 6.33 4.94
CA PHE A 311 -28.58 6.59 3.51
C PHE A 311 -28.12 8.01 3.15
N GLY A 312 -28.34 8.97 4.05
CA GLY A 312 -27.81 10.32 3.88
C GLY A 312 -26.28 10.35 3.91
N GLY A 313 -25.66 9.55 4.78
CA GLY A 313 -24.20 9.36 4.79
C GLY A 313 -23.68 8.83 3.45
N PHE A 314 -24.33 7.78 2.92
CA PHE A 314 -23.99 7.20 1.62
C PHE A 314 -24.13 8.21 0.46
N LEU A 315 -25.25 8.93 0.38
CA LEU A 315 -25.49 9.94 -0.65
C LEU A 315 -24.46 11.08 -0.55
N ALA A 316 -24.11 11.53 0.66
CA ALA A 316 -23.07 12.54 0.86
C ALA A 316 -21.70 12.07 0.34
N GLY A 317 -21.38 10.78 0.44
CA GLY A 317 -20.16 10.18 -0.11
C GLY A 317 -20.11 10.26 -1.64
N LEU A 318 -21.21 9.93 -2.32
CA LEU A 318 -21.31 9.94 -3.79
C LEU A 318 -21.15 11.34 -4.42
N ILE A 319 -21.38 12.40 -3.64
CA ILE A 319 -21.27 13.79 -4.09
C ILE A 319 -19.81 14.23 -4.19
N ILE A 320 -18.91 13.60 -3.42
CA ILE A 320 -17.52 14.04 -3.31
C ILE A 320 -16.76 13.74 -4.61
N PRO A 321 -15.97 14.70 -5.13
CA PRO A 321 -15.15 14.46 -6.30
C PRO A 321 -13.93 13.60 -5.96
N HIS A 322 -13.68 12.61 -6.82
CA HIS A 322 -12.47 11.78 -6.82
C HIS A 322 -11.26 12.42 -7.50
N ASP A 323 -11.40 13.65 -7.99
CA ASP A 323 -10.32 14.33 -8.71
C ASP A 323 -9.12 14.61 -7.78
N ASN A 324 -7.92 14.42 -8.33
CA ASN A 324 -6.63 14.73 -7.71
C ASN A 324 -6.39 14.07 -6.34
N GLY A 325 -6.99 12.90 -6.08
CA GLY A 325 -6.79 12.17 -4.82
C GLY A 325 -7.42 12.83 -3.58
N PHE A 326 -8.29 13.82 -3.76
CA PHE A 326 -9.01 14.49 -2.68
C PHE A 326 -9.82 13.50 -1.82
N ALA A 327 -10.56 12.60 -2.49
CA ALA A 327 -11.34 11.55 -1.86
C ALA A 327 -10.46 10.61 -1.00
N ILE A 328 -9.29 10.23 -1.50
CA ILE A 328 -8.31 9.39 -0.79
C ILE A 328 -7.84 10.10 0.49
N SER A 329 -7.40 11.35 0.39
CA SER A 329 -6.90 12.10 1.55
C SER A 329 -7.98 12.34 2.60
N LEU A 330 -9.23 12.56 2.17
CA LEU A 330 -10.37 12.69 3.07
C LEU A 330 -10.66 11.37 3.82
N THR A 331 -10.59 10.25 3.10
CA THR A 331 -10.75 8.91 3.67
C THR A 331 -9.68 8.64 4.71
N GLU A 332 -8.40 8.92 4.41
CA GLU A 332 -7.28 8.71 5.35
C GLU A 332 -7.47 9.44 6.69
N LYS A 333 -8.13 10.61 6.70
CA LYS A 333 -8.38 11.39 7.92
C LYS A 333 -9.52 10.86 8.78
N ILE A 334 -10.48 10.15 8.19
CA ILE A 334 -11.72 9.70 8.87
C ILE A 334 -11.68 8.20 9.16
N GLU A 335 -11.06 7.41 8.29
CA GLU A 335 -11.12 5.95 8.30
C GLU A 335 -10.63 5.33 9.61
N ASP A 336 -9.49 5.78 10.15
CA ASP A 336 -8.92 5.18 11.38
C ASP A 336 -9.90 5.34 12.55
N LEU A 337 -10.54 6.52 12.68
CA LEU A 337 -11.54 6.75 13.71
C LEU A 337 -12.78 5.86 13.50
N VAL A 338 -13.27 5.75 12.27
CA VAL A 338 -14.46 4.95 11.96
C VAL A 338 -14.21 3.46 12.17
N THR A 339 -13.10 2.94 11.65
CA THR A 339 -12.80 1.50 11.64
C THR A 339 -12.28 0.98 12.98
N ILE A 340 -11.57 1.80 13.77
CA ILE A 340 -11.01 1.37 15.05
C ILE A 340 -12.01 1.54 16.20
N LEU A 341 -12.79 2.63 16.21
CA LEU A 341 -13.69 2.98 17.30
C LEU A 341 -15.15 2.62 16.98
N PHE A 342 -15.69 3.16 15.89
CA PHE A 342 -17.13 3.15 15.65
C PHE A 342 -17.69 1.82 15.11
N ILE A 343 -17.01 1.22 14.14
CA ILE A 343 -17.41 -0.05 13.52
C ILE A 343 -17.51 -1.20 14.55
N PRO A 344 -16.51 -1.43 15.43
CA PRO A 344 -16.60 -2.48 16.45
C PRO A 344 -17.79 -2.32 17.39
N ILE A 345 -18.14 -1.08 17.75
CA ILE A 345 -19.32 -0.78 18.59
C ILE A 345 -20.59 -1.23 17.88
N TYR A 346 -20.73 -0.93 16.58
CA TYR A 346 -21.89 -1.34 15.79
C TYR A 346 -22.05 -2.86 15.69
N PHE A 347 -20.99 -3.57 15.33
CA PHE A 347 -21.08 -5.03 15.19
C PHE A 347 -21.23 -5.74 16.52
N THR A 348 -20.66 -5.18 17.59
CA THR A 348 -20.90 -5.71 18.92
C THR A 348 -22.36 -5.55 19.30
N LEU A 349 -22.96 -4.37 19.09
CA LEU A 349 -24.38 -4.14 19.33
C LEU A 349 -25.28 -5.10 18.53
N SER A 350 -24.95 -5.35 17.27
CA SER A 350 -25.64 -6.36 16.46
C SER A 350 -25.48 -7.78 17.04
N GLY A 351 -24.28 -8.12 17.52
CA GLY A 351 -24.00 -9.41 18.16
C GLY A 351 -24.67 -9.58 19.52
N LEU A 352 -24.79 -8.50 20.32
CA LEU A 352 -25.51 -8.48 21.58
C LEU A 352 -27.02 -8.78 21.40
N ARG A 353 -27.58 -8.46 20.23
CA ARG A 353 -28.96 -8.83 19.84
C ARG A 353 -29.07 -10.26 19.30
N THR A 354 -27.96 -10.90 18.97
CA THR A 354 -27.93 -12.26 18.43
C THR A 354 -27.97 -13.28 19.57
N ASN A 355 -28.98 -14.15 19.57
CA ASN A 355 -29.15 -15.18 20.58
C ASN A 355 -29.19 -16.57 19.95
N LEU A 356 -28.03 -17.23 19.90
CA LEU A 356 -27.94 -18.60 19.38
C LEU A 356 -28.64 -19.64 20.28
N GLY A 357 -28.97 -19.28 21.52
CA GLY A 357 -29.79 -20.12 22.40
C GLY A 357 -31.22 -20.34 21.89
N LEU A 358 -31.71 -19.46 21.01
CA LEU A 358 -33.04 -19.59 20.38
C LEU A 358 -33.05 -20.59 19.21
N LEU A 359 -31.88 -21.06 18.78
CA LEU A 359 -31.68 -22.00 17.68
C LEU A 359 -31.52 -23.43 18.22
N ASN A 360 -32.49 -23.88 19.01
CA ASN A 360 -32.45 -25.14 19.75
C ASN A 360 -33.20 -26.29 19.07
N ASP A 361 -33.95 -26.03 18.00
CA ASP A 361 -34.79 -27.02 17.33
C ASP A 361 -34.17 -27.52 16.01
N GLY A 362 -34.39 -28.81 15.69
CA GLY A 362 -33.92 -29.42 14.42
C GLY A 362 -34.50 -28.76 13.16
N ILE A 363 -35.75 -28.28 13.23
CA ILE A 363 -36.40 -27.53 12.15
C ILE A 363 -35.67 -26.20 11.89
N THR A 364 -35.33 -25.47 12.96
CA THR A 364 -34.57 -24.21 12.88
C THR A 364 -33.22 -24.41 12.19
N TRP A 365 -32.47 -25.45 12.58
CA TRP A 365 -31.20 -25.78 11.91
C TRP A 365 -31.39 -26.23 10.46
N GLY A 366 -32.45 -26.96 10.15
CA GLY A 366 -32.83 -27.29 8.77
C GLY A 366 -33.02 -26.04 7.91
N TYR A 367 -33.76 -25.05 8.40
CA TYR A 367 -33.92 -23.77 7.71
C TYR A 367 -32.62 -22.99 7.59
N ILE A 368 -31.75 -22.97 8.60
CA ILE A 368 -30.43 -22.32 8.51
C ILE A 368 -29.59 -22.93 7.39
N ILE A 369 -29.54 -24.25 7.30
CA ILE A 369 -28.81 -24.95 6.23
C ILE A 369 -29.41 -24.61 4.87
N ILE A 370 -30.75 -24.64 4.74
CA ILE A 370 -31.42 -24.26 3.49
C ILE A 370 -31.13 -22.81 3.12
N ILE A 371 -31.17 -21.87 4.09
CA ILE A 371 -30.82 -20.47 3.88
C ILE A 371 -29.38 -20.35 3.37
N CYS A 372 -28.42 -21.05 3.98
CA CYS A 372 -27.02 -21.05 3.54
C CYS A 372 -26.88 -21.56 2.10
N LEU A 373 -27.50 -22.70 1.79
CA LEU A 373 -27.44 -23.32 0.46
C LEU A 373 -28.09 -22.43 -0.60
N VAL A 374 -29.30 -21.93 -0.35
CA VAL A 374 -30.01 -21.06 -1.28
C VAL A 374 -29.24 -19.75 -1.47
N ALA A 375 -28.83 -19.08 -0.40
CA ALA A 375 -28.09 -17.83 -0.51
C ALA A 375 -26.76 -18.00 -1.27
N PHE A 376 -26.04 -19.11 -1.04
CA PHE A 376 -24.82 -19.42 -1.79
C PHE A 376 -25.10 -19.73 -3.26
N PHE A 377 -25.89 -20.75 -3.56
CA PHE A 377 -26.10 -21.22 -4.94
C PHE A 377 -26.83 -20.22 -5.81
N SER A 378 -27.75 -19.45 -5.23
CA SER A 378 -28.48 -18.38 -5.93
C SER A 378 -27.56 -17.31 -6.50
N LYS A 379 -26.38 -17.09 -5.90
CA LYS A 379 -25.36 -16.13 -6.38
C LYS A 379 -24.25 -16.79 -7.14
N PHE A 380 -23.73 -17.90 -6.61
CA PHE A 380 -22.61 -18.61 -7.20
C PHE A 380 -22.90 -19.03 -8.64
N ILE A 381 -24.04 -19.71 -8.86
CA ILE A 381 -24.41 -20.28 -10.17
C ILE A 381 -24.58 -19.20 -11.25
N PRO A 382 -25.39 -18.14 -11.05
CA PRO A 382 -25.57 -17.16 -12.12
C PRO A 382 -24.35 -16.27 -12.34
N CYS A 383 -23.57 -15.93 -11.31
CA CYS A 383 -22.35 -15.15 -11.50
C CYS A 383 -21.27 -15.95 -12.23
N ALA A 384 -21.06 -17.22 -11.82
CA ALA A 384 -20.12 -18.11 -12.52
C ALA A 384 -20.61 -18.45 -13.93
N GLY A 385 -21.91 -18.72 -14.09
CA GLY A 385 -22.53 -19.01 -15.38
C GLY A 385 -22.44 -17.82 -16.35
N ALA A 386 -22.69 -16.60 -15.87
CA ALA A 386 -22.51 -15.39 -16.66
C ALA A 386 -21.04 -15.24 -17.09
N ALA A 387 -20.09 -15.33 -16.16
CA ALA A 387 -18.67 -15.26 -16.51
C ALA A 387 -18.26 -16.34 -17.54
N TYR A 388 -18.72 -17.58 -17.36
CA TYR A 388 -18.45 -18.68 -18.27
C TYR A 388 -19.03 -18.44 -19.68
N ALA A 389 -20.25 -17.90 -19.77
CA ALA A 389 -20.88 -17.55 -21.05
C ALA A 389 -20.11 -16.46 -21.82
N PHE A 390 -19.34 -15.60 -21.12
CA PHE A 390 -18.48 -14.59 -21.72
C PHE A 390 -17.04 -15.07 -22.00
N GLY A 391 -16.77 -16.37 -21.89
CA GLY A 391 -15.51 -16.99 -22.31
C GLY A 391 -14.46 -17.18 -21.21
N PHE A 392 -14.79 -16.97 -19.94
CA PHE A 392 -13.88 -17.23 -18.83
C PHE A 392 -13.72 -18.73 -18.56
N PRO A 393 -12.50 -19.22 -18.27
CA PRO A 393 -12.30 -20.63 -17.90
C PRO A 393 -13.04 -20.93 -16.59
N TRP A 394 -13.46 -22.19 -16.41
CA TRP A 394 -14.25 -22.62 -15.24
C TRP A 394 -13.67 -22.22 -13.88
N ARG A 395 -12.33 -22.14 -13.78
CA ARG A 395 -11.63 -21.68 -12.57
C ARG A 395 -11.83 -20.20 -12.28
N GLU A 396 -11.73 -19.34 -13.29
CA GLU A 396 -11.96 -17.91 -13.15
C GLU A 396 -13.45 -17.63 -12.93
N ALA A 397 -14.33 -18.31 -13.66
CA ALA A 397 -15.77 -18.24 -13.46
C ALA A 397 -16.19 -18.68 -12.04
N GLY A 398 -15.64 -19.80 -11.54
CA GLY A 398 -15.87 -20.28 -10.17
C GLY A 398 -15.36 -19.31 -9.10
N ALA A 399 -14.23 -18.65 -9.34
CA ALA A 399 -13.74 -17.60 -8.45
C ALA A 399 -14.66 -16.37 -8.43
N ILE A 400 -15.14 -15.91 -9.59
CA ILE A 400 -16.12 -14.81 -9.70
C ILE A 400 -17.38 -15.16 -8.91
N GLY A 401 -17.93 -16.37 -9.08
CA GLY A 401 -19.11 -16.84 -8.34
C GLY A 401 -18.89 -16.91 -6.83
N SER A 402 -17.73 -17.41 -6.39
CA SER A 402 -17.36 -17.48 -4.97
C SER A 402 -17.27 -16.09 -4.34
N LEU A 403 -16.56 -15.17 -5.00
CA LEU A 403 -16.36 -13.80 -4.54
C LEU A 403 -17.67 -13.00 -4.51
N MET A 404 -18.53 -13.14 -5.52
CA MET A 404 -19.85 -12.48 -5.54
C MET A 404 -20.82 -12.97 -4.47
N SER A 405 -20.61 -14.19 -3.97
CA SER A 405 -21.39 -14.77 -2.87
C SER A 405 -20.93 -14.27 -1.49
N CYS A 406 -19.92 -13.41 -1.43
CA CYS A 406 -19.47 -12.79 -0.19
C CYS A 406 -20.59 -12.00 0.46
N LYS A 407 -20.96 -12.43 1.66
CA LYS A 407 -21.76 -11.64 2.60
C LYS A 407 -20.85 -10.75 3.43
N GLY A 408 -21.41 -9.76 4.12
CA GLY A 408 -20.57 -8.84 4.87
C GLY A 408 -21.31 -7.78 5.64
N LEU A 409 -20.59 -6.70 5.94
CA LEU A 409 -21.01 -5.57 6.78
C LEU A 409 -22.42 -5.06 6.43
N VAL A 410 -22.67 -4.83 5.15
CA VAL A 410 -23.92 -4.26 4.64
C VAL A 410 -25.12 -5.12 4.96
N GLU A 411 -24.99 -6.44 4.87
CA GLU A 411 -26.10 -7.34 5.17
C GLU A 411 -26.52 -7.27 6.64
N LEU A 412 -25.56 -7.24 7.56
CA LEU A 412 -25.88 -7.10 8.98
C LEU A 412 -26.58 -5.76 9.28
N ILE A 413 -26.29 -4.73 8.50
CA ILE A 413 -27.00 -3.45 8.59
C ILE A 413 -28.46 -3.63 8.20
N VAL A 414 -28.71 -4.26 7.04
CA VAL A 414 -30.05 -4.59 6.57
C VAL A 414 -30.82 -5.38 7.63
N LEU A 415 -30.20 -6.42 8.20
CA LEU A 415 -30.83 -7.25 9.24
C LEU A 415 -31.18 -6.45 10.50
N ASN A 416 -30.31 -5.55 10.97
CA ASN A 416 -30.59 -4.71 12.14
C ASN A 416 -31.76 -3.76 11.86
N ILE A 417 -31.83 -3.19 10.67
CA ILE A 417 -32.96 -2.34 10.27
C ILE A 417 -34.25 -3.15 10.22
N GLY A 418 -34.22 -4.37 9.67
CA GLY A 418 -35.39 -5.26 9.64
C GLY A 418 -35.88 -5.66 11.03
N LEU A 419 -34.96 -5.89 11.97
CA LEU A 419 -35.29 -6.18 13.38
C LEU A 419 -35.89 -4.94 14.07
N GLN A 420 -35.33 -3.74 13.84
CA GLN A 420 -35.86 -2.49 14.37
C GLN A 420 -37.26 -2.17 13.84
N ALA A 421 -37.49 -2.43 12.54
CA ALA A 421 -38.79 -2.30 11.90
C ALA A 421 -39.78 -3.43 12.27
N ARG A 422 -39.38 -4.36 13.16
CA ARG A 422 -40.16 -5.53 13.60
C ARG A 422 -40.64 -6.43 12.46
N ILE A 423 -39.92 -6.45 11.34
CA ILE A 423 -40.14 -7.39 10.23
C ILE A 423 -39.57 -8.75 10.61
N LEU A 424 -38.39 -8.75 11.24
CA LEU A 424 -37.73 -9.93 11.78
C LEU A 424 -38.00 -10.03 13.29
N ASN A 425 -38.09 -11.26 13.78
CA ASN A 425 -37.98 -11.57 15.21
C ASN A 425 -36.55 -12.01 15.56
N ASP A 426 -36.21 -12.06 16.86
CA ASP A 426 -34.85 -12.38 17.31
C ASP A 426 -34.33 -13.73 16.79
N ARG A 427 -35.22 -14.70 16.62
CA ARG A 427 -34.90 -16.04 16.09
C ARG A 427 -34.51 -15.96 14.61
N THR A 428 -35.35 -15.40 13.76
CA THR A 428 -35.05 -15.25 12.32
C THR A 428 -33.87 -14.32 12.08
N PHE A 429 -33.75 -13.23 12.84
CA PHE A 429 -32.56 -12.39 12.85
C PHE A 429 -31.30 -13.22 13.12
N SER A 430 -31.31 -14.05 14.16
CA SER A 430 -30.16 -14.91 14.50
C SER A 430 -29.86 -15.95 13.41
N MET A 431 -30.89 -16.54 12.75
CA MET A 431 -30.69 -17.41 11.58
C MET A 431 -29.97 -16.67 10.44
N PHE A 432 -30.40 -15.43 10.16
CA PHE A 432 -29.77 -14.63 9.11
C PHE A 432 -28.35 -14.16 9.50
N VAL A 433 -28.08 -13.89 10.77
CA VAL A 433 -26.69 -13.59 11.20
C VAL A 433 -25.78 -14.80 11.01
N VAL A 434 -26.25 -16.01 11.36
CA VAL A 434 -25.47 -17.24 11.22
C VAL A 434 -25.14 -17.54 9.76
N HIS A 435 -26.11 -17.45 8.84
CA HIS A 435 -25.84 -17.75 7.43
C HIS A 435 -24.84 -16.74 6.83
N ALA A 436 -24.93 -15.46 7.19
CA ALA A 436 -24.01 -14.43 6.72
C ALA A 436 -22.57 -14.75 7.15
N LEU A 437 -22.37 -15.10 8.43
CA LEU A 437 -21.07 -15.50 8.96
C LEU A 437 -20.51 -16.75 8.27
N VAL A 438 -21.34 -17.78 8.08
CA VAL A 438 -20.93 -19.03 7.43
C VAL A 438 -20.49 -18.78 5.98
N LEU A 439 -21.27 -18.02 5.21
CA LEU A 439 -20.93 -17.75 3.80
C LEU A 439 -19.65 -16.93 3.67
N THR A 440 -19.49 -15.86 4.45
CA THR A 440 -18.26 -15.06 4.41
C THR A 440 -17.04 -15.89 4.81
N PHE A 441 -17.17 -16.76 5.82
CA PHE A 441 -16.08 -17.64 6.25
C PHE A 441 -15.67 -18.65 5.16
N VAL A 442 -16.64 -19.13 4.38
CA VAL A 442 -16.44 -20.10 3.27
C VAL A 442 -15.92 -19.42 2.00
N THR A 443 -16.25 -18.15 1.74
CA THR A 443 -15.84 -17.45 0.51
C THR A 443 -14.32 -17.42 0.30
N THR A 444 -13.54 -17.09 1.32
CA THR A 444 -12.07 -17.01 1.20
C THR A 444 -11.40 -18.35 0.81
N PRO A 445 -11.62 -19.46 1.54
CA PRO A 445 -11.03 -20.75 1.17
C PRO A 445 -11.57 -21.28 -0.16
N LEU A 446 -12.85 -21.04 -0.48
CA LEU A 446 -13.43 -21.47 -1.75
C LEU A 446 -12.80 -20.73 -2.95
N THR A 447 -12.55 -19.43 -2.81
CA THR A 447 -11.89 -18.63 -3.85
C THR A 447 -10.46 -19.13 -4.10
N LEU A 448 -9.73 -19.47 -3.03
CA LEU A 448 -8.39 -20.06 -3.12
C LEU A 448 -8.38 -21.44 -3.78
N LEU A 449 -9.45 -22.24 -3.57
CA LEU A 449 -9.60 -23.54 -4.22
C LEU A 449 -9.81 -23.41 -5.73
N PHE A 450 -10.67 -22.48 -6.17
CA PHE A 450 -10.93 -22.25 -7.60
C PHE A 450 -9.78 -21.53 -8.31
N TYR A 451 -9.14 -20.55 -7.66
CA TYR A 451 -8.12 -19.69 -8.26
C TYR A 451 -6.84 -19.58 -7.42
N PRO A 452 -6.05 -20.68 -7.37
CA PRO A 452 -4.81 -20.73 -6.61
C PRO A 452 -3.71 -19.83 -7.23
N PRO A 453 -2.71 -19.38 -6.43
CA PRO A 453 -1.66 -18.44 -6.86
C PRO A 453 -0.91 -18.84 -8.12
N LYS A 454 -0.70 -20.14 -8.34
CA LYS A 454 0.08 -20.68 -9.47
C LYS A 454 -0.53 -20.43 -10.86
N TYR A 455 -1.82 -20.07 -10.93
CA TYR A 455 -2.57 -19.89 -12.19
C TYR A 455 -2.97 -18.44 -12.44
N ARG A 456 -2.48 -17.50 -11.61
CA ARG A 456 -2.80 -16.08 -11.73
C ARG A 456 -1.84 -15.47 -12.74
N ASN A 457 -2.37 -14.97 -13.85
CA ASN A 457 -1.59 -14.25 -14.86
C ASN A 457 -2.00 -12.76 -14.82
N PRO A 458 -1.30 -11.91 -14.03
CA PRO A 458 -1.59 -10.47 -13.96
C PRO A 458 -1.41 -9.78 -15.33
N ASN A 459 -0.58 -10.34 -16.21
CA ASN A 459 -0.23 -9.80 -17.52
C ASN A 459 -1.39 -9.70 -18.53
N ALA A 460 -2.53 -10.38 -18.30
CA ALA A 460 -3.64 -10.41 -19.24
C ALA A 460 -4.40 -9.07 -19.37
N ILE A 461 -4.29 -8.15 -18.40
CA ILE A 461 -5.00 -6.86 -18.44
C ILE A 461 -4.21 -5.80 -19.22
N ARG A 462 -2.89 -5.74 -19.06
CA ARG A 462 -2.03 -4.72 -19.66
C ARG A 462 -1.83 -4.90 -21.16
N GLY A 463 -1.87 -6.13 -21.67
CA GLY A 463 -1.68 -6.42 -23.10
C GLY A 463 -2.75 -5.88 -24.05
N ARG A 464 -3.91 -5.44 -23.56
CA ARG A 464 -5.05 -5.03 -24.42
C ARG A 464 -5.20 -3.51 -24.58
N GLY A 465 -4.59 -2.71 -23.70
CA GLY A 465 -4.66 -1.24 -23.72
C GLY A 465 -3.69 -0.56 -24.70
N LYS A 466 -2.74 -1.30 -25.27
CA LYS A 466 -1.76 -0.80 -26.27
C LYS A 466 -1.97 -1.37 -27.68
N ALA A 467 -3.09 -2.05 -27.93
CA ALA A 467 -3.40 -2.66 -29.23
C ALA A 467 -4.13 -1.69 -30.20
N SER A 468 -3.90 -0.39 -30.07
CA SER A 468 -4.43 0.64 -30.99
C SER A 468 -3.40 1.73 -31.20
N GLN A 469 -2.25 1.32 -31.72
CA GLN A 469 -1.33 2.13 -32.52
C GLN A 469 -0.50 1.10 -33.29
N ASP A 470 -0.97 0.77 -34.48
CA ASP A 470 -0.15 0.07 -35.46
C ASP A 470 1.07 0.94 -35.78
N PRO A 471 2.32 0.46 -35.63
CA PRO A 471 3.40 0.93 -36.45
C PRO A 471 3.41 0.05 -37.70
N GLU A 472 2.96 0.63 -38.82
CA GLU A 472 3.31 0.10 -40.13
C GLU A 472 4.84 0.01 -40.27
N GLY A 473 5.32 -1.09 -40.86
CA GLY A 473 6.67 -1.20 -41.41
C GLY A 473 7.69 -1.85 -40.48
N SER A 474 7.68 -3.19 -40.41
CA SER A 474 8.86 -3.96 -40.02
C SER A 474 9.86 -3.98 -41.18
N ASP A 475 10.61 -2.89 -41.33
CA ASP A 475 11.90 -2.96 -42.03
C ASP A 475 12.90 -3.60 -41.06
N GLU A 476 13.40 -4.78 -41.43
CA GLU A 476 14.62 -5.37 -40.89
C GLU A 476 15.78 -4.37 -41.08
N LYS A 477 16.02 -3.53 -40.07
CA LYS A 477 17.23 -2.71 -39.99
C LYS A 477 18.29 -3.50 -39.24
N SER A 478 19.23 -3.97 -40.05
CA SER A 478 20.61 -4.31 -39.73
C SER A 478 21.10 -3.77 -38.39
N SER A 479 21.53 -4.69 -37.53
CA SER A 479 22.24 -4.43 -36.27
C SER A 479 23.43 -3.48 -36.51
N PRO A 480 23.41 -2.24 -35.99
CA PRO A 480 24.62 -1.44 -35.94
C PRO A 480 25.49 -1.98 -34.80
N VAL A 481 26.73 -2.35 -35.12
CA VAL A 481 27.85 -2.72 -34.22
C VAL A 481 27.51 -2.50 -32.73
N GLU A 482 27.16 -3.58 -32.03
CA GLU A 482 26.74 -3.55 -30.62
C GLU A 482 27.83 -2.90 -29.75
N THR A 483 27.52 -1.72 -29.23
CA THR A 483 28.13 -1.25 -28.00
C THR A 483 27.25 -1.70 -26.86
N ASP A 484 27.83 -2.40 -25.89
CA ASP A 484 27.18 -2.98 -24.70
C ASP A 484 26.65 -1.91 -23.70
N PHE A 485 26.35 -0.71 -24.18
CA PHE A 485 25.86 0.41 -23.37
C PHE A 485 24.36 0.31 -23.10
N ARG A 486 23.99 0.70 -21.89
CA ARG A 486 22.61 0.65 -21.40
C ARG A 486 21.93 2.00 -21.68
N THR A 487 20.82 2.01 -22.41
CA THR A 487 20.09 3.23 -22.82
C THR A 487 18.67 3.30 -22.27
N LYS A 488 18.10 2.16 -21.87
CA LYS A 488 16.77 2.07 -21.24
C LYS A 488 16.92 1.72 -19.76
N PHE A 489 16.52 2.63 -18.87
CA PHE A 489 16.63 2.45 -17.41
C PHE A 489 15.26 2.44 -16.73
N ALA A 490 15.02 1.48 -15.82
CA ALA A 490 13.87 1.51 -14.92
C ALA A 490 14.30 2.12 -13.58
N LEU A 491 13.77 3.29 -13.23
CA LEU A 491 14.06 3.98 -11.96
C LEU A 491 12.93 3.74 -10.96
N VAL A 492 13.24 3.13 -9.81
CA VAL A 492 12.22 2.82 -8.80
C VAL A 492 12.13 3.93 -7.75
N LEU A 493 10.92 4.41 -7.48
CA LEU A 493 10.61 5.48 -6.53
C LEU A 493 9.49 5.04 -5.56
N ASP A 494 9.85 4.76 -4.31
CA ASP A 494 8.95 4.42 -3.21
C ASP A 494 8.77 5.61 -2.24
N LYS A 495 9.86 6.29 -1.90
CA LYS A 495 9.86 7.39 -0.91
C LYS A 495 10.29 8.73 -1.51
N VAL A 496 9.79 9.83 -0.96
CA VAL A 496 10.19 11.21 -1.37
C VAL A 496 11.70 11.40 -1.22
N GLU A 497 12.30 10.76 -0.20
CA GLU A 497 13.72 10.81 0.08
C GLU A 497 14.58 10.34 -1.10
N GLN A 498 14.04 9.49 -1.97
CA GLN A 498 14.73 8.94 -3.14
C GLN A 498 14.79 9.93 -4.31
N LEU A 499 14.07 11.06 -4.25
CA LEU A 499 14.09 12.06 -5.32
C LEU A 499 15.48 12.69 -5.51
N PRO A 500 16.15 13.29 -4.50
CA PRO A 500 17.49 13.82 -4.69
C PRO A 500 18.49 12.85 -5.33
N PRO A 501 18.65 11.59 -4.86
CA PRO A 501 19.55 10.64 -5.51
C PRO A 501 19.06 10.21 -6.91
N ALA A 502 17.76 10.14 -7.16
CA ALA A 502 17.24 9.90 -8.50
C ALA A 502 17.59 11.03 -9.48
N LEU A 503 17.32 12.29 -9.12
CA LEU A 503 17.63 13.47 -9.95
C LEU A 503 19.14 13.56 -10.24
N ALA A 504 19.94 13.32 -9.21
CA ALA A 504 21.40 13.22 -9.26
C ALA A 504 21.88 12.20 -10.31
N LEU A 505 21.35 10.98 -10.25
CA LEU A 505 21.70 9.92 -11.19
C LEU A 505 21.23 10.22 -12.60
N SER A 506 20.03 10.76 -12.76
CA SER A 506 19.49 11.12 -14.07
C SER A 506 20.37 12.16 -14.74
N GLN A 507 20.89 13.15 -14.00
CA GLN A 507 21.90 14.06 -14.55
C GLN A 507 23.16 13.34 -15.02
N LEU A 508 23.62 12.32 -14.30
CA LEU A 508 24.84 11.56 -14.64
C LEU A 508 24.63 10.68 -15.89
N LEU A 509 23.42 10.20 -16.12
CA LEU A 509 23.05 9.36 -17.27
C LEU A 509 22.88 10.15 -18.59
N ILE A 510 22.66 11.47 -18.53
CA ILE A 510 22.40 12.30 -19.72
C ILE A 510 23.73 12.71 -20.41
N PRO A 511 23.92 12.41 -21.71
CA PRO A 511 25.08 12.86 -22.46
C PRO A 511 25.02 14.36 -22.83
N ASP A 512 26.17 15.02 -22.92
CA ASP A 512 26.29 16.49 -23.11
C ASP A 512 25.63 17.04 -24.40
N ASN A 513 25.45 16.20 -25.43
CA ASN A 513 24.85 16.60 -26.71
C ASN A 513 23.31 16.77 -26.67
N ALA A 514 22.64 16.36 -25.59
CA ALA A 514 21.19 16.54 -25.44
C ALA A 514 20.80 17.95 -24.94
N SER A 515 21.75 18.67 -24.31
CA SER A 515 21.51 19.97 -23.67
C SER A 515 21.76 21.19 -24.58
N SER A 516 22.24 21.02 -25.81
CA SER A 516 22.69 22.13 -26.67
C SER A 516 21.80 22.39 -27.89
N THR A 517 20.48 22.44 -27.72
CA THR A 517 19.57 23.04 -28.70
C THR A 517 18.89 24.27 -28.09
N THR A 518 19.69 25.23 -27.63
CA THR A 518 19.24 26.60 -27.38
C THR A 518 19.84 27.51 -28.42
N THR A 519 19.10 27.73 -29.50
CA THR A 519 19.23 28.94 -30.32
C THR A 519 17.87 29.58 -30.43
N SER A 520 17.77 30.76 -29.84
CA SER A 520 16.72 31.74 -29.97
C SER A 520 16.39 32.05 -31.43
N SER A 521 15.12 31.87 -31.80
CA SER A 521 14.43 32.83 -32.67
C SER A 521 12.93 32.76 -32.40
N THR A 522 12.46 33.76 -31.67
CA THR A 522 11.11 34.30 -31.80
C THR A 522 10.75 34.48 -33.28
N ASN A 523 9.70 33.83 -33.75
CA ASN A 523 8.70 34.45 -34.62
C ASN A 523 7.42 33.63 -34.66
N VAL A 524 6.33 34.36 -34.51
CA VAL A 524 4.95 33.95 -34.66
C VAL A 524 4.62 33.91 -36.16
N ASP A 525 3.73 33.00 -36.53
CA ASP A 525 2.91 32.91 -37.76
C ASP A 525 3.22 31.87 -38.86
N SER A 526 2.09 31.32 -39.34
CA SER A 526 1.78 30.64 -40.62
C SER A 526 2.13 29.15 -40.85
N LEU A 527 1.06 28.33 -40.74
CA LEU A 527 0.52 27.35 -41.70
C LEU A 527 1.36 26.90 -42.92
N LYS A 528 1.36 25.56 -43.12
CA LYS A 528 1.39 24.77 -44.38
C LYS A 528 2.41 25.19 -45.47
N GLU A 529 3.40 24.34 -45.73
CA GLU A 529 3.50 23.62 -47.01
C GLU A 529 4.56 22.50 -46.94
N LYS A 530 4.38 21.52 -47.81
CA LYS A 530 5.10 20.26 -47.95
C LYS A 530 5.97 20.40 -49.21
N GLU A 531 7.28 20.19 -49.15
CA GLU A 531 8.03 19.57 -50.26
C GLU A 531 9.51 19.29 -49.95
N THR A 532 9.99 18.31 -50.70
CA THR A 532 11.19 17.47 -50.64
C THR A 532 12.52 18.21 -50.87
N LEU A 533 13.55 17.85 -50.11
CA LEU A 533 14.92 17.80 -50.62
C LEU A 533 15.81 16.88 -49.76
N ASP A 534 16.09 15.71 -50.34
CA ASP A 534 17.11 14.77 -49.89
C ASP A 534 18.50 15.40 -50.02
N THR A 535 19.27 15.43 -48.93
CA THR A 535 20.73 15.47 -49.02
C THR A 535 21.31 14.68 -47.87
N SER A 536 21.92 13.55 -48.23
CA SER A 536 22.62 12.61 -47.38
C SER A 536 23.69 13.27 -46.51
N SER A 537 23.47 13.30 -45.20
CA SER A 537 24.54 13.34 -44.20
C SER A 537 24.31 12.21 -43.20
N THR A 538 25.11 11.16 -43.34
CA THR A 538 25.22 10.06 -42.37
C THR A 538 25.91 10.57 -41.10
N GLY A 539 25.16 11.28 -40.25
CA GLY A 539 25.52 11.53 -38.86
C GLY A 539 24.69 10.62 -37.98
N THR A 540 25.26 9.54 -37.48
CA THR A 540 24.60 8.66 -36.51
C THR A 540 24.38 9.46 -35.22
N THR A 541 23.15 9.93 -34.99
CA THR A 541 22.76 10.52 -33.69
C THR A 541 22.89 9.43 -32.62
N PRO A 542 23.53 9.71 -31.46
CA PRO A 542 23.63 8.73 -30.39
C PRO A 542 22.23 8.37 -29.87
N PRO A 543 21.99 7.11 -29.45
CA PRO A 543 20.68 6.69 -28.98
C PRO A 543 20.26 7.51 -27.75
N ALA A 544 19.06 8.08 -27.80
CA ALA A 544 18.52 8.87 -26.70
C ALA A 544 18.30 7.98 -25.46
N VAL A 545 18.83 8.39 -24.31
CA VAL A 545 18.59 7.71 -23.04
C VAL A 545 17.13 7.89 -22.66
N SER A 546 16.48 6.78 -22.29
CA SER A 546 15.09 6.75 -21.82
C SER A 546 15.02 6.20 -20.40
N ILE A 547 14.23 6.86 -19.56
CA ILE A 547 14.04 6.46 -18.17
C ILE A 547 12.56 6.18 -17.94
N ASP A 548 12.23 4.97 -17.51
CA ASP A 548 10.89 4.61 -17.05
C ASP A 548 10.87 4.68 -15.52
N ALA A 549 10.12 5.64 -14.97
CA ALA A 549 9.99 5.84 -13.53
C ALA A 549 8.83 4.98 -13.00
N LEU A 550 9.15 4.01 -12.13
CA LEU A 550 8.18 3.18 -11.45
C LEU A 550 7.95 3.70 -10.03
N ARG A 551 6.73 4.21 -9.79
CA ARG A 551 6.26 4.65 -8.49
C ARG A 551 5.61 3.48 -7.75
N LEU A 552 6.18 3.06 -6.63
CA LEU A 552 5.61 2.01 -5.77
C LEU A 552 4.84 2.63 -4.60
N ILE A 553 3.65 2.10 -4.34
CA ILE A 553 2.83 2.47 -3.19
C ILE A 553 2.39 1.19 -2.48
N GLU A 554 2.58 1.15 -1.16
CA GLU A 554 2.16 0.00 -0.36
C GLU A 554 0.63 -0.10 -0.29
N LEU A 555 0.09 -1.24 -0.70
CA LEU A 555 -1.30 -1.62 -0.51
C LEU A 555 -1.48 -2.08 0.94
N THR A 556 -2.27 -1.33 1.71
CA THR A 556 -2.63 -1.71 3.09
C THR A 556 -4.08 -2.22 3.14
N ASN A 557 -4.50 -2.81 4.26
CA ASN A 557 -5.89 -3.22 4.49
C ASN A 557 -6.88 -2.04 4.67
N ARG A 558 -6.47 -0.82 4.31
CA ARG A 558 -7.23 0.42 4.46
C ARG A 558 -8.10 0.67 3.23
N THR A 559 -9.29 1.23 3.44
CA THR A 559 -10.18 1.70 2.38
C THR A 559 -9.49 2.75 1.50
N SER A 560 -8.66 3.63 2.09
CA SER A 560 -7.86 4.57 1.30
C SER A 560 -6.86 3.90 0.35
N ALA A 561 -6.27 2.77 0.74
CA ALA A 561 -5.35 2.02 -0.09
C ALA A 561 -6.07 1.27 -1.22
N VAL A 562 -7.31 0.82 -0.95
CA VAL A 562 -8.20 0.27 -1.98
C VAL A 562 -8.52 1.32 -3.04
N ILE A 563 -8.94 2.53 -2.63
CA ILE A 563 -9.24 3.62 -3.56
C ILE A 563 -7.98 3.98 -4.37
N LYS A 564 -6.79 4.03 -3.74
CA LYS A 564 -5.51 4.24 -4.44
C LYS A 564 -5.24 3.18 -5.51
N SER A 565 -5.47 1.90 -5.22
CA SER A 565 -5.28 0.81 -6.17
C SER A 565 -6.24 0.93 -7.36
N GLN A 566 -7.48 1.32 -7.09
CA GLN A 566 -8.49 1.54 -8.13
C GLN A 566 -8.16 2.75 -9.03
N GLU A 567 -7.67 3.84 -8.44
CA GLU A 567 -7.38 5.10 -9.13
C GLU A 567 -5.91 5.22 -9.59
N ALA A 568 -5.14 4.13 -9.59
CA ALA A 568 -3.71 4.13 -9.84
C ALA A 568 -3.32 4.87 -11.14
N ASP A 569 -4.05 4.65 -12.23
CA ASP A 569 -3.81 5.31 -13.53
C ASP A 569 -4.03 6.83 -13.48
N ALA A 570 -5.00 7.31 -12.68
CA ALA A 570 -5.27 8.74 -12.51
C ALA A 570 -4.28 9.40 -11.53
N LEU A 571 -3.76 8.63 -10.57
CA LEU A 571 -2.81 9.09 -9.57
C LEU A 571 -1.42 9.36 -10.14
N VAL A 572 -1.00 8.69 -11.23
CA VAL A 572 0.29 8.92 -11.90
C VAL A 572 0.54 10.40 -12.18
N TYR A 573 -0.49 11.12 -12.64
CA TYR A 573 -0.39 12.53 -13.03
C TYR A 573 -0.34 13.50 -11.84
N ASN A 574 -0.82 13.07 -10.67
CA ASN A 574 -0.97 13.91 -9.49
C ASN A 574 0.00 13.56 -8.37
N ASP A 575 0.71 12.42 -8.47
CA ASP A 575 1.69 12.04 -7.49
C ASP A 575 2.84 13.07 -7.46
N PRO A 576 3.15 13.67 -6.29
CA PRO A 576 4.12 14.75 -6.20
C PRO A 576 5.53 14.29 -6.55
N ILE A 577 5.86 13.02 -6.33
CA ILE A 577 7.19 12.47 -6.66
C ILE A 577 7.32 12.31 -8.17
N ILE A 578 6.34 11.70 -8.82
CA ILE A 578 6.32 11.60 -10.29
C ILE A 578 6.32 12.99 -10.92
N SER A 579 5.47 13.92 -10.44
CA SER A 579 5.37 15.28 -10.99
C SER A 579 6.66 16.08 -10.83
N THR A 580 7.32 16.00 -9.66
CA THR A 580 8.62 16.63 -9.45
C THR A 580 9.68 16.05 -10.40
N TYR A 581 9.69 14.73 -10.54
CA TYR A 581 10.66 14.04 -11.38
C TYR A 581 10.42 14.28 -12.88
N SER A 582 9.16 14.29 -13.34
CA SER A 582 8.79 14.59 -14.73
C SER A 582 9.05 16.06 -15.08
N THR A 583 8.83 16.99 -14.14
CA THR A 583 9.19 18.40 -14.31
C THR A 583 10.71 18.54 -14.50
N PHE A 584 11.50 17.89 -13.64
CA PHE A 584 12.95 17.85 -13.80
C PHE A 584 13.37 17.26 -15.15
N ALA A 585 12.72 16.18 -15.58
CA ALA A 585 12.99 15.53 -16.85
C ALA A 585 12.74 16.44 -18.04
N SER A 586 11.60 17.14 -18.03
CA SER A 586 11.22 18.12 -19.05
C SER A 586 12.22 19.27 -19.12
N LEU A 587 12.71 19.75 -17.97
CA LEU A 587 13.74 20.80 -17.91
C LEU A 587 15.11 20.33 -18.45
N ASN A 588 15.40 19.02 -18.42
CA ASN A 588 16.67 18.44 -18.88
C ASN A 588 16.55 17.68 -20.21
N ASN A 589 15.44 17.84 -20.96
CA ASN A 589 15.17 17.15 -22.22
C ASN A 589 15.33 15.61 -22.17
N VAL A 590 14.92 14.99 -21.06
CA VAL A 590 14.97 13.53 -20.90
C VAL A 590 13.62 12.92 -21.27
N SER A 591 13.65 11.87 -22.10
CA SER A 591 12.46 11.07 -22.36
C SER A 591 12.11 10.25 -21.12
N ILE A 592 11.01 10.60 -20.46
CA ILE A 592 10.54 9.90 -19.25
C ILE A 592 9.13 9.36 -19.44
N SER A 593 8.99 8.06 -19.18
CA SER A 593 7.71 7.40 -18.94
C SER A 593 7.54 7.26 -17.43
N ALA A 594 6.30 7.38 -16.95
CA ALA A 594 5.99 7.19 -15.53
C ALA A 594 4.87 6.17 -15.39
N SER A 595 5.03 5.26 -14.44
CA SER A 595 4.03 4.25 -14.09
C SER A 595 3.91 4.15 -12.58
N LEU A 596 2.74 3.72 -12.11
CA LEU A 596 2.45 3.57 -10.68
C LEU A 596 1.90 2.17 -10.42
N SER A 597 2.37 1.52 -9.36
CA SER A 597 1.94 0.20 -8.93
C SER A 597 1.62 0.23 -7.44
N VAL A 598 0.43 -0.28 -7.09
CA VAL A 598 -0.08 -0.31 -5.71
C VAL A 598 -0.19 -1.76 -5.26
N VAL A 599 0.83 -2.26 -4.56
CA VAL A 599 0.98 -3.68 -4.19
C VAL A 599 1.45 -3.82 -2.75
N ASN A 600 1.37 -5.00 -2.15
CA ASN A 600 1.90 -5.19 -0.79
C ASN A 600 3.44 -5.07 -0.80
N TYR A 601 4.04 -4.70 0.34
CA TYR A 601 5.49 -4.52 0.44
C TYR A 601 6.30 -5.76 -0.03
N ASP A 602 5.84 -6.96 0.34
CA ASP A 602 6.47 -8.23 -0.05
C ASP A 602 6.50 -8.49 -1.57
N GLU A 603 5.65 -7.78 -2.32
CA GLU A 603 5.49 -7.91 -3.77
C GLU A 603 6.29 -6.88 -4.57
N PHE A 604 6.86 -5.88 -3.91
CA PHE A 604 7.64 -4.84 -4.58
C PHE A 604 8.72 -5.42 -5.49
N PRO A 605 9.52 -6.44 -5.07
CA PRO A 605 10.54 -7.02 -5.94
C PRO A 605 9.98 -7.69 -7.21
N GLU A 606 8.79 -8.29 -7.11
CA GLU A 606 8.12 -8.96 -8.23
C GLU A 606 7.54 -7.94 -9.20
N SER A 607 6.89 -6.90 -8.67
CA SER A 607 6.37 -5.77 -9.47
C SER A 607 7.49 -5.05 -10.23
N ILE A 608 8.65 -4.84 -9.59
CA ILE A 608 9.84 -4.25 -10.25
C ILE A 608 10.35 -5.15 -11.38
N ALA A 609 10.45 -6.46 -11.14
CA ALA A 609 10.92 -7.43 -12.13
C ALA A 609 9.98 -7.50 -13.34
N GLU A 610 8.66 -7.53 -13.10
CA GLU A 610 7.64 -7.53 -14.13
C GLU A 610 7.64 -6.21 -14.92
N HIS A 611 7.71 -5.07 -14.24
CA HIS A 611 7.77 -3.77 -14.87
C HIS A 611 9.03 -3.63 -15.75
N ALA A 612 10.20 -4.03 -15.25
CA ALA A 612 11.44 -3.99 -16.02
C ALA A 612 11.39 -4.89 -17.27
N ALA A 613 10.70 -6.03 -17.19
CA ALA A 613 10.46 -6.89 -18.35
C ALA A 613 9.51 -6.24 -19.36
N ASN A 614 8.41 -5.64 -18.89
CA ASN A 614 7.37 -5.01 -19.72
C ASN A 614 7.82 -3.72 -20.40
N SER A 615 8.67 -2.92 -19.74
CA SER A 615 9.24 -1.69 -20.30
C SER A 615 10.50 -1.94 -21.15
N GLU A 616 10.91 -3.21 -21.28
CA GLU A 616 12.16 -3.62 -21.90
C GLU A 616 13.40 -2.91 -21.33
N SER A 617 13.35 -2.47 -20.06
CA SER A 617 14.45 -1.78 -19.41
C SER A 617 15.69 -2.67 -19.33
N GLN A 618 16.84 -2.17 -19.75
CA GLN A 618 18.08 -2.96 -19.75
C GLN A 618 18.70 -3.03 -18.35
N MET A 619 18.40 -2.04 -17.50
CA MET A 619 18.93 -1.94 -16.15
C MET A 619 17.92 -1.28 -15.19
N VAL A 620 17.78 -1.85 -13.99
CA VAL A 620 16.97 -1.33 -12.89
C VAL A 620 17.86 -0.51 -11.96
N ILE A 621 17.42 0.68 -11.57
CA ILE A 621 18.13 1.58 -10.65
C ILE A 621 17.27 1.78 -9.40
N LEU A 622 17.86 1.44 -8.25
CA LEU A 622 17.29 1.60 -6.92
C LEU A 622 18.04 2.73 -6.16
N PRO A 623 17.46 3.93 -6.04
CA PRO A 623 18.02 4.98 -5.21
C PRO A 623 17.81 4.66 -3.73
N TRP A 624 18.89 4.69 -2.96
CA TRP A 624 18.88 4.53 -1.51
C TRP A 624 19.33 5.85 -0.88
N ALA A 625 18.33 6.59 -0.40
CA ALA A 625 18.54 7.91 0.19
C ALA A 625 19.07 7.85 1.62
N ARG A 626 19.66 8.97 2.06
CA ARG A 626 19.90 9.24 3.48
C ARG A 626 18.53 9.42 4.15
N GLY A 627 18.26 8.67 5.23
CA GLY A 627 17.00 8.79 5.96
C GLY A 627 16.74 10.23 6.40
N THR A 628 15.50 10.72 6.23
CA THR A 628 15.17 12.09 6.64
C THR A 628 15.04 12.20 8.14
N THR A 629 15.61 13.28 8.66
CA THR A 629 15.33 13.84 9.97
C THR A 629 13.83 14.10 10.12
N SER A 630 13.19 13.55 11.14
CA SER A 630 11.93 14.07 11.66
C SER A 630 12.12 15.54 12.00
N ILE A 631 11.24 16.41 11.50
CA ILE A 631 11.22 17.87 11.71
C ILE A 631 10.90 18.26 13.19
N LEU A 632 10.91 17.32 14.14
CA LEU A 632 10.46 17.55 15.52
C LEU A 632 11.56 17.86 16.55
N ASP A 633 12.85 17.74 16.24
CA ASP A 633 13.91 18.08 17.20
C ASP A 633 14.50 19.47 16.93
N ALA A 634 13.67 20.49 17.15
CA ALA A 634 14.12 21.88 17.21
C ALA A 634 14.07 22.39 18.65
N GLU A 635 14.84 21.79 19.58
CA GLU A 635 14.96 22.38 20.93
C GLU A 635 16.24 22.07 21.73
N THR A 636 17.34 21.66 21.10
CA THR A 636 18.66 21.66 21.76
C THR A 636 19.71 22.35 20.91
N GLY A 637 20.11 23.55 21.34
CA GLY A 637 21.00 24.48 20.65
C GLY A 637 22.48 24.06 20.63
N ASP A 638 22.81 22.89 20.07
CA ASP A 638 24.18 22.51 19.77
C ASP A 638 24.45 22.58 18.26
N ALA A 639 25.04 23.69 17.83
CA ALA A 639 25.45 23.97 16.45
C ALA A 639 26.63 23.12 15.94
N GLN A 640 27.09 22.10 16.69
CA GLN A 640 28.26 21.28 16.38
C GLN A 640 27.96 19.82 15.94
N LEU A 641 26.70 19.40 15.79
CA LEU A 641 26.34 18.02 15.44
C LEU A 641 25.51 17.87 14.15
N ARG A 642 25.78 18.68 13.11
CA ARG A 642 25.33 18.38 11.73
C ARG A 642 26.22 17.29 11.08
N GLN A 643 26.55 16.21 11.80
CA GLN A 643 27.22 15.06 11.21
C GLN A 643 26.20 14.27 10.38
N SER A 644 26.44 14.24 9.07
CA SER A 644 25.70 13.44 8.12
C SER A 644 25.65 11.96 8.52
N ARG A 645 24.44 11.45 8.80
CA ARG A 645 24.24 10.06 9.23
C ARG A 645 24.17 9.12 8.01
N ASN A 646 24.86 7.99 8.09
CA ASN A 646 24.86 6.92 7.09
C ASN A 646 23.62 6.00 7.29
N PRO A 647 22.90 5.57 6.23
CA PRO A 647 21.77 4.62 6.34
C PRO A 647 22.10 3.27 7.02
N PHE A 648 23.38 2.96 7.21
CA PHE A 648 23.86 1.75 7.89
C PHE A 648 24.36 1.98 9.33
N ASP A 649 24.24 3.20 9.89
CA ASP A 649 24.78 3.54 11.20
C ASP A 649 23.83 3.17 12.37
N ARG A 650 24.37 2.57 13.44
CA ARG A 650 23.61 2.05 14.61
C ARG A 650 23.23 3.13 15.63
N LYS A 651 23.70 4.38 15.49
CA LYS A 651 23.25 5.50 16.34
C LYS A 651 21.88 6.08 15.95
N THR A 652 21.24 5.49 14.94
CA THR A 652 19.86 5.76 14.56
C THR A 652 18.90 5.10 15.57
N THR A 653 17.68 5.63 15.68
CA THR A 653 16.69 5.12 16.65
C THR A 653 16.39 3.65 16.38
N THR A 654 15.86 2.90 17.36
CA THR A 654 15.51 1.49 17.17
C THR A 654 14.50 1.27 16.03
N GLN A 655 13.67 2.28 15.70
CA GLN A 655 12.76 2.26 14.53
C GLN A 655 13.50 2.39 13.19
N ASP A 656 14.56 3.19 13.11
CA ASP A 656 15.33 3.38 11.87
C ASP A 656 16.17 2.14 11.51
N GLN A 657 16.73 1.47 12.52
CA GLN A 657 17.48 0.22 12.32
C GLN A 657 16.62 -0.90 11.75
N THR A 658 15.38 -1.03 12.24
CA THR A 658 14.40 -1.95 11.65
C THR A 658 14.08 -1.57 10.20
N GLY A 659 14.00 -0.27 9.88
CA GLY A 659 13.77 0.19 8.51
C GLY A 659 14.91 -0.13 7.53
N SER A 660 16.17 0.04 7.95
CA SER A 660 17.35 -0.25 7.10
C SER A 660 17.54 -1.75 6.87
N ALA A 661 17.26 -2.59 7.87
CA ALA A 661 17.31 -4.05 7.74
C ALA A 661 16.22 -4.57 6.78
N VAL A 662 14.98 -4.08 6.93
CA VAL A 662 13.86 -4.43 6.04
C VAL A 662 14.14 -3.97 4.60
N TYR A 663 14.67 -2.75 4.42
CA TYR A 663 15.04 -2.27 3.08
C TYR A 663 16.21 -3.05 2.48
N SER A 664 17.18 -3.49 3.29
CA SER A 664 18.28 -4.36 2.85
C SER A 664 17.77 -5.69 2.32
N GLU A 665 16.75 -6.27 2.96
CA GLU A 665 16.08 -7.49 2.52
C GLU A 665 15.32 -7.27 1.21
N PHE A 666 14.58 -6.16 1.09
CA PHE A 666 13.92 -5.75 -0.14
C PHE A 666 14.90 -5.64 -1.32
N VAL A 667 16.02 -4.93 -1.15
CA VAL A 667 17.06 -4.80 -2.19
C VAL A 667 17.62 -6.17 -2.60
N ARG A 668 17.88 -7.06 -1.63
CA ARG A 668 18.33 -8.44 -1.91
C ARG A 668 17.30 -9.23 -2.70
N ALA A 669 16.01 -9.07 -2.40
CA ALA A 669 14.94 -9.70 -3.15
C ALA A 669 14.84 -9.17 -4.59
N VAL A 670 15.04 -7.86 -4.83
CA VAL A 670 15.08 -7.29 -6.19
C VAL A 670 16.22 -7.90 -6.99
N PHE A 671 17.41 -7.97 -6.42
CA PHE A 671 18.56 -8.58 -7.09
C PHE A 671 18.36 -10.06 -7.45
N LEU A 672 17.56 -10.80 -6.69
CA LEU A 672 17.28 -12.22 -6.95
C LEU A 672 16.18 -12.43 -7.99
N ARG A 673 15.20 -11.52 -8.06
CA ARG A 673 14.03 -11.67 -8.94
C ARG A 673 14.14 -10.91 -10.26
N SER A 674 14.97 -9.87 -10.35
CA SER A 674 15.11 -9.05 -11.55
C SER A 674 15.70 -9.87 -12.72
N PRO A 675 15.04 -9.88 -13.90
CA PRO A 675 15.59 -10.50 -15.09
C PRO A 675 16.64 -9.62 -15.81
N ARG A 676 16.82 -8.38 -15.34
CA ARG A 676 17.68 -7.35 -15.94
C ARG A 676 18.78 -6.93 -14.97
N ASP A 677 19.82 -6.26 -15.48
CA ASP A 677 20.92 -5.75 -14.64
C ASP A 677 20.34 -4.84 -13.55
N VAL A 678 20.89 -4.87 -12.33
CA VAL A 678 20.39 -4.07 -11.21
C VAL A 678 21.52 -3.22 -10.65
N ALA A 679 21.24 -1.95 -10.39
CA ALA A 679 22.08 -1.07 -9.62
C ALA A 679 21.36 -0.50 -8.40
N VAL A 680 22.11 -0.41 -7.31
CA VAL A 680 21.70 0.28 -6.09
C VAL A 680 22.63 1.45 -5.90
N PHE A 681 22.06 2.66 -5.83
CA PHE A 681 22.82 3.86 -5.54
C PHE A 681 22.59 4.29 -4.11
N VAL A 682 23.62 4.13 -3.27
CA VAL A 682 23.60 4.56 -1.88
C VAL A 682 24.16 5.97 -1.80
N ASP A 683 23.29 6.95 -1.58
CA ASP A 683 23.73 8.31 -1.35
C ASP A 683 24.32 8.43 0.06
N ARG A 684 25.62 8.67 0.13
CA ARG A 684 26.35 8.90 1.38
C ARG A 684 26.94 10.29 1.43
N GLY A 685 26.37 11.27 0.72
CA GLY A 685 26.79 12.68 0.82
C GLY A 685 27.01 13.38 -0.51
N ALA A 686 26.76 12.69 -1.62
CA ALA A 686 26.73 13.28 -2.93
C ALA A 686 25.40 14.00 -3.16
N SER A 687 25.12 15.08 -2.42
CA SER A 687 24.10 16.03 -2.87
C SER A 687 24.59 16.64 -4.19
N ILE A 688 24.11 16.11 -5.32
CA ILE A 688 24.28 16.68 -6.67
C ILE A 688 23.48 17.99 -6.80
N GLY A 689 22.73 18.39 -5.76
CA GLY A 689 21.94 19.62 -5.67
C GLY A 689 22.71 20.95 -5.75
N SER A 690 24.03 20.93 -5.89
CA SER A 690 24.79 22.08 -6.41
C SER A 690 25.41 21.74 -7.75
N ALA A 691 24.59 21.24 -8.67
CA ALA A 691 24.87 21.26 -10.10
C ALA A 691 24.77 22.73 -10.58
N ALA A 692 25.66 23.59 -10.07
CA ALA A 692 26.14 24.68 -10.90
C ALA A 692 26.72 24.01 -12.15
N ALA A 693 26.29 24.45 -13.33
CA ALA A 693 26.82 24.01 -14.61
C ALA A 693 28.36 24.11 -14.58
N GLY A 694 29.05 22.98 -14.33
CA GLY A 694 30.50 22.95 -14.16
C GLY A 694 31.06 22.06 -13.04
N ALA A 695 30.24 21.50 -12.14
CA ALA A 695 30.74 20.58 -11.12
C ALA A 695 31.30 19.29 -11.75
N ARG A 696 32.63 19.11 -11.67
CA ARG A 696 33.32 17.90 -12.16
C ARG A 696 33.09 16.74 -11.19
N GLN A 697 32.68 15.59 -11.71
CA GLN A 697 32.49 14.37 -10.92
C GLN A 697 33.67 13.43 -11.13
N HIS A 698 34.09 12.75 -10.05
CA HIS A 698 35.17 11.78 -10.10
C HIS A 698 34.64 10.39 -9.70
N LEU A 699 34.79 9.42 -10.59
CA LEU A 699 34.37 8.03 -10.38
C LEU A 699 35.58 7.16 -10.02
N VAL A 700 35.44 6.28 -9.04
CA VAL A 700 36.49 5.32 -8.67
C VAL A 700 35.95 3.90 -8.78
N LEU A 701 36.71 3.02 -9.43
CA LEU A 701 36.38 1.60 -9.54
C LEU A 701 37.58 0.75 -9.11
N PRO A 702 37.57 0.18 -7.89
CA PRO A 702 38.47 -0.91 -7.54
C PRO A 702 37.97 -2.19 -8.22
N PHE A 703 38.65 -2.59 -9.29
CA PHE A 703 38.30 -3.74 -10.11
C PHE A 703 39.03 -4.98 -9.60
N PHE A 704 38.31 -6.05 -9.23
CA PHE A 704 38.94 -7.31 -8.86
C PHE A 704 38.36 -8.52 -9.61
N GLY A 705 37.48 -8.29 -10.57
CA GLY A 705 36.98 -9.31 -11.49
C GLY A 705 35.64 -9.93 -11.08
N GLY A 706 35.08 -10.70 -12.01
CA GLY A 706 33.72 -11.25 -11.94
C GLY A 706 32.67 -10.43 -12.70
N PRO A 707 31.51 -11.01 -12.99
CA PRO A 707 30.49 -10.44 -13.88
C PRO A 707 29.98 -9.06 -13.41
N ASP A 708 29.86 -8.85 -12.11
CA ASP A 708 29.39 -7.58 -11.54
C ASP A 708 30.42 -6.44 -11.71
N ASP A 709 31.70 -6.73 -11.52
CA ASP A 709 32.80 -5.77 -11.73
C ASP A 709 32.98 -5.45 -13.23
N ARG A 710 32.74 -6.43 -14.11
CA ARG A 710 32.72 -6.20 -15.57
C ARG A 710 31.60 -5.25 -15.98
N LEU A 711 30.39 -5.47 -15.45
CA LEU A 711 29.28 -4.54 -15.66
C LEU A 711 29.61 -3.15 -15.09
N ALA A 712 30.22 -3.07 -13.91
CA ALA A 712 30.67 -1.82 -13.31
C ALA A 712 31.67 -1.07 -14.20
N LEU A 713 32.61 -1.78 -14.83
CA LEU A 713 33.61 -1.20 -15.73
C LEU A 713 32.96 -0.67 -17.03
N THR A 714 32.12 -1.47 -17.68
CA THR A 714 31.39 -1.03 -18.90
C THR A 714 30.53 0.19 -18.62
N PHE A 715 29.81 0.18 -17.50
CA PHE A 715 28.94 1.29 -17.09
C PHE A 715 29.76 2.54 -16.73
N LEU A 716 30.90 2.41 -16.06
CA LEU A 716 31.82 3.51 -15.77
C LEU A 716 32.30 4.19 -17.06
N VAL A 717 32.72 3.39 -18.05
CA VAL A 717 33.17 3.90 -19.35
C VAL A 717 32.03 4.66 -20.05
N GLN A 718 30.79 4.15 -19.94
CA GLN A 718 29.61 4.84 -20.46
C GLN A 718 29.40 6.21 -19.78
N LEU A 719 29.49 6.29 -18.45
CA LEU A 719 29.34 7.55 -17.72
C LEU A 719 30.45 8.56 -18.06
N CYS A 720 31.67 8.09 -18.31
CA CYS A 720 32.79 8.91 -18.76
C CYS A 720 32.65 9.43 -20.19
N ALA A 721 31.63 9.02 -20.96
CA ALA A 721 31.29 9.66 -22.22
C ALA A 721 30.97 11.15 -22.04
N ARG A 722 30.52 11.54 -20.84
CA ARG A 722 30.32 12.92 -20.44
C ARG A 722 31.65 13.64 -20.17
N THR A 723 31.76 14.88 -20.63
CA THR A 723 33.00 15.68 -20.52
C THR A 723 33.30 16.15 -19.10
N SER A 724 32.28 16.24 -18.24
CA SER A 724 32.39 16.64 -16.83
C SER A 724 32.80 15.52 -15.88
N VAL A 725 32.90 14.27 -16.36
CA VAL A 725 33.19 13.08 -15.55
C VAL A 725 34.61 12.57 -15.82
N LYS A 726 35.39 12.40 -14.75
CA LYS A 726 36.70 11.72 -14.79
C LYS A 726 36.62 10.43 -13.98
N ALA A 727 37.50 9.46 -14.26
CA ALA A 727 37.54 8.25 -13.47
C ALA A 727 38.94 7.69 -13.24
N THR A 728 39.07 6.95 -12.14
CA THR A 728 40.25 6.18 -11.77
C THR A 728 39.83 4.72 -11.58
N VAL A 729 40.42 3.83 -12.39
CA VAL A 729 40.16 2.39 -12.34
C VAL A 729 41.44 1.69 -11.90
N VAL A 730 41.36 0.94 -10.81
CA VAL A 730 42.51 0.21 -10.25
C VAL A 730 42.19 -1.28 -10.24
N ARG A 731 42.93 -2.06 -11.04
CA ARG A 731 42.88 -3.53 -10.97
C ARG A 731 43.69 -4.00 -9.78
N ILE A 732 43.02 -4.61 -8.80
CA ILE A 732 43.65 -5.12 -7.59
C ILE A 732 43.80 -6.64 -7.74
N GLN A 733 45.04 -7.13 -7.64
CA GLN A 733 45.36 -8.56 -7.65
C GLN A 733 45.99 -8.94 -6.31
N LYS A 734 45.55 -10.05 -5.71
CA LYS A 734 46.13 -10.58 -4.49
C LYS A 734 47.47 -11.23 -4.79
N HIS A 735 48.49 -10.79 -4.07
CA HIS A 735 49.81 -11.43 -4.09
C HIS A 735 49.87 -12.49 -3.00
N GLU A 736 50.18 -13.74 -3.34
CA GLU A 736 50.49 -14.78 -2.36
C GLU A 736 51.94 -14.61 -1.91
N ASP A 737 52.15 -14.13 -0.69
CA ASP A 737 53.45 -14.29 -0.04
C ASP A 737 53.69 -15.78 0.22
N GLY A 738 54.88 -16.26 -0.18
CA GLY A 738 55.22 -17.68 -0.27
C GLY A 738 55.26 -18.49 1.04
N ASP A 739 54.74 -17.96 2.15
CA ASP A 739 54.81 -18.58 3.48
C ASP A 739 53.51 -19.25 3.95
N ASP A 740 52.37 -19.07 3.26
CA ASP A 740 51.06 -19.64 3.67
C ASP A 740 50.62 -20.87 2.85
N LYS A 741 51.56 -21.76 2.50
CA LYS A 741 51.25 -23.03 1.81
C LYS A 741 50.59 -24.11 2.69
N GLN A 742 50.13 -23.80 3.91
CA GLN A 742 49.51 -24.79 4.80
C GLN A 742 48.00 -24.65 5.04
N SER A 743 47.29 -23.68 4.44
CA SER A 743 45.85 -23.50 4.71
C SER A 743 44.89 -23.85 3.57
N LEU A 744 45.37 -24.31 2.40
CA LEU A 744 44.52 -24.53 1.21
C LEU A 744 43.83 -25.91 1.11
N VAL A 745 43.73 -26.70 2.19
CA VAL A 745 43.10 -28.05 2.15
C VAL A 745 41.78 -28.16 2.94
N HIS A 746 41.29 -27.10 3.59
CA HIS A 746 40.06 -27.19 4.38
C HIS A 746 39.05 -26.06 4.11
N ASP A 747 38.57 -25.94 2.86
CA ASP A 747 37.40 -25.09 2.56
C ASP A 747 36.26 -25.84 1.85
N SER A 748 36.28 -27.17 1.93
CA SER A 748 35.19 -28.03 1.48
C SER A 748 34.29 -28.48 2.64
N LYS A 749 33.85 -27.53 3.50
CA LYS A 749 32.78 -27.78 4.49
C LYS A 749 32.25 -26.52 5.18
N ASP A 750 31.77 -25.52 4.43
CA ASP A 750 30.89 -24.50 5.03
C ASP A 750 29.45 -25.04 5.13
N GLY A 751 29.28 -25.93 6.10
CA GLY A 751 28.02 -26.11 6.80
C GLY A 751 27.88 -25.00 7.83
N SER A 752 26.68 -24.42 7.91
CA SER A 752 26.33 -23.41 8.90
C SER A 752 26.57 -23.94 10.33
N GLU A 753 27.63 -23.51 11.01
CA GLU A 753 27.68 -23.53 12.47
C GLU A 753 27.46 -22.12 13.01
N ALA A 754 26.36 -22.00 13.72
CA ALA A 754 25.88 -20.80 14.37
C ALA A 754 26.73 -20.47 15.61
N LEU A 755 27.02 -19.18 15.80
CA LEU A 755 27.27 -18.65 17.14
C LEU A 755 26.02 -18.87 18.01
N PRO A 756 26.15 -19.37 19.25
CA PRO A 756 25.00 -19.59 20.11
C PRO A 756 24.49 -18.25 20.64
N GLY A 757 23.33 -17.84 20.13
CA GLY A 757 22.56 -16.71 20.68
C GLY A 757 22.25 -15.62 19.68
N ILE A 758 21.28 -15.87 18.80
CA ILE A 758 20.19 -14.98 18.36
C ILE A 758 19.34 -15.85 17.40
N ASN A 759 18.23 -16.38 17.92
CA ASN A 759 17.22 -17.04 17.11
C ASN A 759 16.47 -15.96 16.30
N ALA A 760 16.69 -15.90 15.00
CA ALA A 760 15.79 -15.23 14.07
C ALA A 760 15.67 -16.06 12.79
N LEU A 761 14.47 -16.61 12.58
CA LEU A 761 14.03 -17.33 11.40
C LEU A 761 14.34 -16.54 10.11
N THR A 762 15.36 -16.95 9.36
CA THR A 762 15.52 -16.52 7.96
C THR A 762 15.87 -17.73 7.11
N VAL A 763 15.04 -17.95 6.10
CA VAL A 763 15.16 -19.01 5.08
C VAL A 763 16.49 -18.83 4.35
N ALA A 764 17.40 -19.79 4.48
CA ALA A 764 18.68 -19.80 3.78
C ALA A 764 18.49 -20.11 2.29
N GLY A 765 18.09 -19.10 1.51
CA GLY A 765 18.12 -19.13 0.04
C GLY A 765 19.50 -18.72 -0.51
N ALA A 766 19.76 -19.03 -1.79
CA ALA A 766 20.97 -18.56 -2.47
C ALA A 766 21.01 -17.02 -2.48
N ASP A 767 22.08 -16.42 -1.96
CA ASP A 767 22.22 -14.95 -1.80
C ASP A 767 22.49 -14.18 -3.11
N THR A 768 22.72 -14.91 -4.23
CA THR A 768 23.09 -14.38 -5.55
C THR A 768 22.46 -15.20 -6.67
N VAL A 769 22.34 -14.64 -7.88
CA VAL A 769 21.76 -15.33 -9.05
C VAL A 769 22.73 -16.36 -9.69
N TYR A 770 24.02 -16.32 -9.31
CA TYR A 770 25.03 -17.26 -9.81
C TYR A 770 24.96 -18.62 -9.09
N GLY A 771 25.07 -19.70 -9.88
CA GLY A 771 25.15 -21.09 -9.40
C GLY A 771 26.46 -21.42 -8.68
N ALA A 772 26.61 -22.67 -8.25
CA ALA A 772 27.84 -23.15 -7.61
C ALA A 772 29.02 -23.13 -8.61
N PHE A 773 30.15 -22.59 -8.18
CA PHE A 773 31.34 -22.42 -9.00
C PHE A 773 32.09 -23.75 -9.17
N ASN A 774 32.48 -24.07 -10.40
CA ASN A 774 33.42 -25.13 -10.74
C ASN A 774 34.70 -24.51 -11.36
N THR A 775 35.78 -25.28 -11.44
CA THR A 775 37.07 -24.79 -11.96
C THR A 775 36.95 -24.19 -13.37
N GLN A 776 36.07 -24.76 -14.21
CA GLN A 776 35.84 -24.30 -15.58
C GLN A 776 35.18 -22.90 -15.63
N THR A 777 34.13 -22.69 -14.83
CA THR A 777 33.46 -21.39 -14.70
C THR A 777 34.39 -20.30 -14.18
N ARG A 778 35.33 -20.65 -13.28
CA ARG A 778 36.35 -19.71 -12.79
C ARG A 778 37.33 -19.28 -13.88
N LEU A 779 37.87 -20.22 -14.63
CA LEU A 779 38.81 -19.92 -15.73
C LEU A 779 38.13 -19.09 -16.83
N ALA A 780 36.89 -19.42 -17.19
CA ALA A 780 36.12 -18.65 -18.16
C ALA A 780 35.88 -17.20 -17.71
N SER A 781 35.55 -17.00 -16.43
CA SER A 781 35.36 -15.65 -15.86
C SER A 781 36.66 -14.84 -15.85
N ASP A 782 37.78 -15.46 -15.49
CA ASP A 782 39.10 -14.80 -15.48
C ASP A 782 39.55 -14.42 -16.89
N THR A 783 39.33 -15.29 -17.88
CA THR A 783 39.55 -14.94 -19.29
C THR A 783 38.70 -13.74 -19.71
N ALA A 784 37.40 -13.73 -19.36
CA ALA A 784 36.51 -12.60 -19.65
C ALA A 784 36.95 -11.30 -18.96
N ASP A 785 37.47 -11.38 -17.73
CA ASP A 785 38.01 -10.24 -16.99
C ASP A 785 39.27 -9.67 -17.66
N ASN A 786 40.16 -10.53 -18.18
CA ASN A 786 41.34 -10.11 -18.93
C ASN A 786 40.96 -9.46 -20.27
N LEU A 787 40.01 -10.04 -21.00
CA LEU A 787 39.55 -9.52 -22.28
C LEU A 787 38.94 -8.12 -22.15
N ILE A 788 38.05 -7.90 -21.17
CA ILE A 788 37.44 -6.58 -20.97
C ILE A 788 38.45 -5.54 -20.45
N TRP A 789 39.40 -5.97 -19.62
CA TRP A 789 40.48 -5.11 -19.15
C TRP A 789 41.34 -4.64 -20.34
N GLU A 790 41.82 -5.58 -21.16
CA GLU A 790 42.64 -5.29 -22.34
C GLU A 790 41.90 -4.40 -23.35
N LYS A 791 40.60 -4.66 -23.57
CA LYS A 791 39.72 -3.86 -24.44
C LYS A 791 39.74 -2.39 -24.08
N TYR A 792 39.78 -2.02 -22.80
CA TYR A 792 39.74 -0.62 -22.38
C TYR A 792 41.11 -0.01 -22.07
N THR A 793 42.12 -0.81 -21.72
CA THR A 793 43.49 -0.32 -21.50
C THR A 793 44.28 -0.07 -22.78
N ASN A 794 43.91 -0.73 -23.90
CA ASN A 794 44.59 -0.59 -25.18
C ASN A 794 43.78 0.27 -26.18
N PRO A 795 44.08 1.58 -26.31
CA PRO A 795 43.30 2.52 -27.12
C PRO A 795 43.44 2.32 -28.64
N ASP A 796 44.43 1.55 -29.10
CA ASP A 796 44.70 1.27 -30.52
C ASP A 796 43.99 0.01 -31.04
N SER A 797 43.14 -0.63 -30.21
CA SER A 797 42.28 -1.71 -30.67
C SER A 797 41.28 -1.20 -31.72
N HIS A 798 41.41 -1.69 -32.96
CA HIS A 798 40.74 -1.18 -34.17
C HIS A 798 39.19 -1.25 -34.21
N SER A 799 38.51 -1.58 -33.10
CA SER A 799 37.06 -1.84 -33.05
C SER A 799 36.24 -0.89 -32.16
N LEU A 800 36.85 0.09 -31.47
CA LEU A 800 36.11 0.95 -30.53
C LEU A 800 35.50 2.22 -31.17
N PRO A 801 34.22 2.55 -30.87
CA PRO A 801 33.59 3.79 -31.34
C PRO A 801 34.27 5.06 -30.83
N ALA A 802 34.09 6.17 -31.56
CA ALA A 802 34.74 7.45 -31.26
C ALA A 802 34.34 8.04 -29.89
N SER A 803 33.10 7.82 -29.46
CA SER A 803 32.60 8.23 -28.14
C SER A 803 33.38 7.54 -27.01
N VAL A 804 33.62 6.24 -27.15
CA VAL A 804 34.38 5.43 -26.17
C VAL A 804 35.83 5.88 -26.12
N ARG A 805 36.47 6.09 -27.27
CA ARG A 805 37.84 6.62 -27.34
C ARG A 805 37.98 7.98 -26.65
N SER A 806 36.96 8.84 -26.76
CA SER A 806 36.94 10.13 -26.06
C SER A 806 36.79 9.97 -24.54
N ALA A 807 36.00 8.98 -24.10
CA ALA A 807 35.80 8.66 -22.69
C ALA A 807 37.08 8.09 -22.05
N LEU A 808 37.77 7.17 -22.74
CA LEU A 808 39.00 6.54 -22.25
C LEU A 808 40.12 7.54 -21.94
N LYS A 809 40.20 8.67 -22.68
CA LYS A 809 41.16 9.75 -22.37
C LYS A 809 40.96 10.40 -21.00
N ARG A 810 39.79 10.21 -20.38
CA ARG A 810 39.43 10.74 -19.06
C ARG A 810 39.53 9.69 -17.95
N ILE A 811 39.94 8.47 -18.28
CA ILE A 811 40.05 7.35 -17.35
C ILE A 811 41.52 7.01 -17.13
N THR A 812 41.93 6.91 -15.87
CA THR A 812 43.27 6.45 -15.49
C THR A 812 43.20 4.99 -15.10
N PHE A 813 43.93 4.14 -15.78
CA PHE A 813 44.04 2.71 -15.46
C PHE A 813 45.36 2.43 -14.74
N SER A 814 45.29 1.66 -13.65
CA SER A 814 46.46 1.16 -12.93
C SER A 814 46.23 -0.25 -12.44
N THR A 815 47.31 -1.00 -12.20
CA THR A 815 47.26 -2.36 -11.65
C THR A 815 48.11 -2.39 -10.38
N ASN A 816 47.53 -2.83 -9.27
CA ASN A 816 48.17 -2.91 -7.95
C ASN A 816 48.12 -4.34 -7.42
N ASN A 817 49.26 -4.84 -6.98
CA ASN A 817 49.36 -6.13 -6.30
C ASN A 817 49.41 -5.89 -4.78
N SER A 818 48.58 -6.58 -4.01
CA SER A 818 48.52 -6.43 -2.55
C SER A 818 48.21 -7.74 -1.83
N ALA A 819 48.83 -7.98 -0.67
CA ALA A 819 48.46 -9.11 0.20
C ALA A 819 47.12 -8.89 0.93
N LYS A 820 46.69 -7.63 1.09
CA LYS A 820 45.44 -7.20 1.75
C LYS A 820 44.60 -6.34 0.79
N PRO A 821 43.99 -6.95 -0.23
CA PRO A 821 43.36 -6.24 -1.34
C PRO A 821 42.19 -5.34 -0.91
N LEU A 822 41.40 -5.73 0.10
CA LEU A 822 40.28 -4.91 0.60
C LEU A 822 40.78 -3.69 1.39
N HIS A 823 41.84 -3.84 2.17
CA HIS A 823 42.46 -2.69 2.85
C HIS A 823 43.03 -1.68 1.86
N THR A 824 43.72 -2.16 0.82
CA THR A 824 44.26 -1.31 -0.26
C THR A 824 43.14 -0.59 -1.00
N ALA A 825 42.02 -1.23 -1.29
CA ALA A 825 40.87 -0.58 -1.93
C ALA A 825 40.31 0.58 -1.09
N VAL A 826 40.18 0.40 0.23
CA VAL A 826 39.71 1.48 1.13
C VAL A 826 40.70 2.64 1.17
N GLU A 827 42.00 2.36 1.24
CA GLU A 827 43.05 3.40 1.23
C GLU A 827 43.10 4.16 -0.09
N LEU A 828 42.96 3.47 -1.22
CA LEU A 828 42.89 4.09 -2.55
C LEU A 828 41.73 5.08 -2.64
N VAL A 829 40.53 4.68 -2.19
CA VAL A 829 39.37 5.58 -2.19
C VAL A 829 39.60 6.79 -1.27
N LYS A 830 40.19 6.58 -0.08
CA LYS A 830 40.53 7.69 0.85
C LYS A 830 41.56 8.65 0.25
N ALA A 831 42.58 8.12 -0.42
CA ALA A 831 43.58 8.91 -1.11
C ALA A 831 42.96 9.76 -2.23
N GLU A 832 42.04 9.17 -3.01
CA GLU A 832 41.40 9.87 -4.13
C GLU A 832 40.40 10.95 -3.67
N ILE A 833 39.71 10.74 -2.55
CA ILE A 833 38.89 11.78 -1.91
C ILE A 833 39.78 12.96 -1.49
N THR A 834 40.95 12.68 -0.91
CA THR A 834 41.88 13.70 -0.44
C THR A 834 42.52 14.47 -1.61
N SER A 835 42.93 13.76 -2.66
CA SER A 835 43.52 14.36 -3.87
C SER A 835 42.51 15.29 -4.55
N THR A 836 41.26 14.84 -4.68
CA THR A 836 40.17 15.60 -5.28
C THR A 836 39.87 16.87 -4.49
N ALA A 837 39.85 16.80 -3.15
CA ALA A 837 39.61 17.95 -2.28
C ALA A 837 40.70 19.04 -2.36
N SER A 838 41.96 18.66 -2.61
CA SER A 838 43.09 19.60 -2.72
C SER A 838 43.15 20.35 -4.07
N SER A 839 42.49 19.84 -5.11
CA SER A 839 42.65 20.28 -6.50
C SER A 839 41.66 21.35 -6.97
N THR A 840 40.54 21.56 -6.27
CA THR A 840 39.49 22.53 -6.65
C THR A 840 39.30 23.65 -5.63
N SER A 841 39.58 24.89 -6.05
CA SER A 841 39.17 26.09 -5.32
C SER A 841 37.64 26.16 -5.26
N ALA A 842 37.09 26.15 -4.05
CA ALA A 842 35.72 26.50 -3.65
C ALA A 842 34.51 25.60 -4.06
N ALA A 843 34.68 24.45 -4.71
CA ALA A 843 33.61 23.43 -4.78
C ALA A 843 34.21 22.01 -4.72
N SER A 844 33.91 21.25 -3.66
CA SER A 844 34.45 19.89 -3.49
C SER A 844 33.91 18.98 -4.59
N ALA A 845 34.76 18.52 -5.51
CA ALA A 845 34.38 17.42 -6.40
C ALA A 845 34.14 16.18 -5.52
N LYS A 846 32.92 15.63 -5.57
CA LYS A 846 32.51 14.50 -4.74
C LYS A 846 32.77 13.20 -5.49
N VAL A 847 33.31 12.22 -4.77
CA VAL A 847 33.71 10.91 -5.32
C VAL A 847 32.53 9.93 -5.27
N ILE A 848 32.28 9.24 -6.38
CA ILE A 848 31.33 8.12 -6.45
C ILE A 848 32.13 6.84 -6.71
N VAL A 849 31.95 5.83 -5.86
CA VAL A 849 32.64 4.54 -6.00
C VAL A 849 31.68 3.54 -6.65
N LEU A 850 32.10 2.98 -7.79
CA LEU A 850 31.39 1.89 -8.45
C LEU A 850 31.97 0.56 -7.95
N VAL A 851 31.10 -0.38 -7.56
CA VAL A 851 31.51 -1.71 -7.07
C VAL A 851 30.55 -2.78 -7.56
N GLY A 852 31.05 -3.98 -7.87
CA GLY A 852 30.21 -5.15 -8.05
C GLY A 852 29.69 -5.70 -6.71
N ARG A 853 28.44 -6.19 -6.68
CA ARG A 853 27.81 -6.73 -5.48
C ARG A 853 28.37 -8.09 -5.07
N SER A 854 28.46 -9.03 -6.02
CA SER A 854 28.75 -10.43 -5.77
C SER A 854 30.02 -10.87 -6.48
N ARG A 855 30.77 -11.74 -5.80
CA ARG A 855 32.09 -12.21 -6.24
C ARG A 855 32.17 -13.73 -6.37
N ARG A 856 31.03 -14.44 -6.41
CA ARG A 856 30.98 -15.93 -6.58
C ARG A 856 31.70 -16.45 -7.84
N MET A 857 32.04 -15.57 -8.79
CA MET A 857 32.74 -15.87 -10.03
C MET A 857 34.02 -15.01 -10.21
N ALA A 858 34.48 -14.35 -9.14
CA ALA A 858 35.75 -13.65 -9.11
C ALA A 858 36.87 -14.61 -8.69
N VAL A 859 38.11 -14.27 -9.04
CA VAL A 859 39.29 -15.09 -8.73
C VAL A 859 39.53 -15.21 -7.22
N GLU A 860 39.12 -14.20 -6.45
CA GLU A 860 39.44 -14.04 -5.04
C GLU A 860 38.20 -13.85 -4.16
N SER A 861 38.16 -14.54 -3.00
CA SER A 861 37.16 -14.32 -1.96
C SER A 861 37.68 -13.32 -0.91
N LEU A 862 36.88 -12.27 -0.61
CA LEU A 862 37.25 -11.22 0.34
C LEU A 862 36.57 -11.36 1.71
N GLY A 863 35.64 -12.32 1.87
CA GLY A 863 34.84 -12.45 3.10
C GLY A 863 35.66 -12.77 4.36
N ALA A 864 36.79 -13.48 4.24
CA ALA A 864 37.70 -13.71 5.36
C ALA A 864 38.44 -12.41 5.75
N GLU A 865 38.95 -11.67 4.77
CA GLU A 865 39.62 -10.39 4.99
C GLU A 865 38.66 -9.35 5.59
N LEU A 866 37.42 -9.26 5.07
CA LEU A 866 36.41 -8.34 5.59
C LEU A 866 36.14 -8.58 7.10
N ARG A 867 36.02 -9.84 7.53
CA ARG A 867 35.83 -10.17 8.96
C ARG A 867 36.99 -9.66 9.80
N THR A 868 38.22 -9.89 9.36
CA THR A 868 39.42 -9.40 10.07
C THR A 868 39.49 -7.87 10.06
N PHE A 869 39.17 -7.22 8.94
CA PHE A 869 39.18 -5.77 8.78
C PHE A 869 38.17 -5.08 9.69
N VAL A 870 36.93 -5.56 9.71
CA VAL A 870 35.85 -5.04 10.57
C VAL A 870 36.23 -5.20 12.04
N SER A 871 36.80 -6.34 12.44
CA SER A 871 37.29 -6.54 13.82
C SER A 871 38.43 -5.60 14.20
N THR A 872 39.32 -5.28 13.26
CA THR A 872 40.48 -4.39 13.48
C THR A 872 40.04 -2.93 13.67
N ILE A 873 39.03 -2.48 12.93
CA ILE A 873 38.50 -1.12 13.01
C ILE A 873 37.53 -0.96 14.20
N GLY A 874 37.10 -2.06 14.83
CA GLY A 874 36.11 -2.04 15.91
C GLY A 874 34.71 -1.63 15.41
N ALA A 875 34.46 -1.70 14.10
CA ALA A 875 33.16 -1.42 13.52
C ALA A 875 32.20 -2.60 13.74
N GLN A 876 30.93 -2.32 14.05
CA GLN A 876 29.89 -3.35 14.14
C GLN A 876 28.99 -3.26 12.89
N LEU A 877 29.20 -4.15 11.91
CA LEU A 877 28.30 -4.29 10.76
C LEU A 877 27.25 -5.37 11.02
N GLY A 878 25.99 -5.08 10.71
CA GLY A 878 24.95 -6.10 10.64
C GLY A 878 25.25 -7.09 9.51
N GLY A 879 24.99 -8.38 9.74
CA GLY A 879 25.25 -9.44 8.75
C GLY A 879 24.49 -9.28 7.41
N SER A 880 23.47 -8.43 7.36
CA SER A 880 22.75 -8.07 6.14
C SER A 880 23.52 -7.14 5.20
N VAL A 881 24.40 -6.27 5.73
CA VAL A 881 25.11 -5.25 4.94
C VAL A 881 26.01 -5.85 3.86
N PRO A 882 26.98 -6.73 4.16
CA PRO A 882 27.82 -7.33 3.12
C PRO A 882 27.01 -8.16 2.12
N LYS A 883 25.89 -8.75 2.54
CA LYS A 883 24.97 -9.47 1.64
C LYS A 883 24.23 -8.54 0.68
N THR A 884 24.00 -7.29 1.06
CA THR A 884 23.26 -6.33 0.23
C THR A 884 24.17 -5.53 -0.70
N ILE A 885 25.29 -5.00 -0.21
CA ILE A 885 26.19 -4.10 -0.98
C ILE A 885 27.54 -4.70 -1.38
N GLY A 886 27.80 -5.97 -1.04
CA GLY A 886 29.06 -6.66 -1.32
C GLY A 886 30.18 -6.34 -0.32
N ASP A 887 31.26 -7.11 -0.37
CA ASP A 887 32.36 -7.03 0.61
C ASP A 887 33.11 -5.69 0.55
N VAL A 888 33.36 -5.16 -0.66
CA VAL A 888 34.03 -3.88 -0.86
C VAL A 888 33.16 -2.71 -0.39
N GLY A 889 31.87 -2.74 -0.74
CA GLY A 889 30.90 -1.76 -0.25
C GLY A 889 30.80 -1.79 1.28
N ALA A 890 30.73 -2.98 1.88
CA ALA A 890 30.70 -3.16 3.33
C ALA A 890 31.97 -2.63 4.00
N ALA A 891 33.15 -2.81 3.41
CA ALA A 891 34.41 -2.26 3.91
C ALA A 891 34.43 -0.72 3.90
N LEU A 892 33.94 -0.09 2.83
CA LEU A 892 33.82 1.37 2.71
C LEU A 892 32.79 1.95 3.69
N VAL A 893 31.73 1.18 3.98
CA VAL A 893 30.75 1.52 5.01
C VAL A 893 31.37 1.39 6.41
N ALA A 894 32.06 0.29 6.70
CA ALA A 894 32.71 0.02 7.98
C ALA A 894 33.79 1.06 8.33
N SER A 895 34.54 1.51 7.33
CA SER A 895 35.62 2.50 7.48
C SER A 895 35.14 3.97 7.45
N ASN A 896 33.81 4.18 7.39
CA ASN A 896 33.14 5.48 7.37
C ASN A 896 33.70 6.47 6.31
N VAL A 897 34.01 5.95 5.13
CA VAL A 897 34.47 6.76 4.00
C VAL A 897 33.30 7.61 3.45
N ASP A 898 33.53 8.92 3.28
CA ASP A 898 32.54 9.89 2.78
C ASP A 898 32.46 9.86 1.24
N ALA A 899 32.02 8.73 0.69
CA ALA A 899 31.78 8.55 -0.74
C ALA A 899 30.46 7.82 -0.98
N SER A 900 29.70 8.27 -1.99
CA SER A 900 28.49 7.58 -2.43
C SER A 900 28.87 6.30 -3.17
N LEU A 901 28.04 5.28 -3.03
CA LEU A 901 28.29 3.95 -3.59
C LEU A 901 27.30 3.65 -4.70
N PHE A 902 27.79 3.11 -5.80
CA PHE A 902 26.97 2.60 -6.89
C PHE A 902 27.28 1.11 -7.03
N VAL A 903 26.38 0.27 -6.51
CA VAL A 903 26.56 -1.18 -6.40
C VAL A 903 25.83 -1.84 -7.57
N LEU A 904 26.54 -2.61 -8.40
CA LEU A 904 25.95 -3.26 -9.58
C LEU A 904 25.88 -4.78 -9.43
N GLN A 905 24.87 -5.38 -10.05
CA GLN A 905 24.77 -6.81 -10.28
C GLN A 905 24.31 -7.12 -11.70
N ALA A 906 25.04 -7.99 -12.40
CA ALA A 906 24.73 -8.42 -13.76
C ALA A 906 23.65 -9.51 -13.79
N ALA A 907 22.74 -9.44 -14.77
CA ALA A 907 21.74 -10.47 -15.01
C ALA A 907 22.40 -11.77 -15.51
N ALA A 908 21.86 -12.93 -15.11
CA ALA A 908 22.44 -14.24 -15.43
C ALA A 908 22.58 -14.50 -16.95
N GLY A 909 21.65 -13.98 -17.77
CA GLY A 909 21.61 -14.21 -19.22
C GLY A 909 22.72 -13.54 -20.03
N ASN A 910 23.25 -12.39 -19.58
CA ASN A 910 24.30 -11.66 -20.30
C ASN A 910 25.69 -12.30 -20.16
N SER A 911 25.88 -13.19 -19.18
CA SER A 911 27.17 -13.88 -18.98
C SER A 911 27.42 -15.00 -19.99
N ALA A 912 26.36 -15.63 -20.52
CA ALA A 912 26.47 -16.73 -21.48
C ALA A 912 26.66 -16.24 -22.93
N ALA A 913 26.02 -15.13 -23.31
CA ALA A 913 26.13 -14.58 -24.67
C ALA A 913 27.56 -14.12 -25.02
N SER A 914 28.35 -13.69 -24.03
CA SER A 914 29.77 -13.35 -24.25
C SER A 914 30.71 -14.55 -24.38
N ALA A 915 30.26 -15.74 -23.97
CA ALA A 915 31.06 -16.97 -24.00
C ALA A 915 30.80 -17.81 -25.26
N ASP A 916 29.62 -17.70 -25.88
CA ASP A 916 29.26 -18.46 -27.09
C ASP A 916 29.50 -17.67 -28.40
N ALA A 917 29.84 -16.38 -28.33
CA ALA A 917 30.00 -15.50 -29.49
C ALA A 917 31.45 -15.26 -29.94
N HIS A 918 32.44 -15.97 -29.39
CA HIS A 918 33.84 -15.88 -29.82
C HIS A 918 34.51 -17.23 -30.01
#